data_AF-A0A067CBZ7-F1
#
_entry.id   AF-A0A067CBZ7-F1
#
_cell.length_a   1.000
_cell.length_b   1.000
_cell.length_c   1.000
_cell.angle_alpha   90.00
_cell.angle_beta   90.00
_cell.angle_gamma   90.00
#
_symmetry.space_group_name_H-M   'P 1'
#
loop_
_entity.id
_entity.type
_entity.pdbx_description
1 polymer ?
#
loop_
_entity_poly.entity_id
_entity_poly.type
_entity_poly.pdbx_seq_one_letter_code
_entity_poly.pdbx_strand_id
1 'polypeptide(L)'
;MGSGCSTPTKPVLEWRPTDVSDFAAQAIADEATRHLVVQWIAANDVSGSQLIDMEPSMVVTALQLHGPTTEMVTQLILDIKQRAAQEAMAPEIRTTLKDLPAALEKAVYVYEKYPLVVDHTGGQAAQFFKYQRGCFLLAGNPLDMTEASLRRHLVAALRLGSLMTICFDKLTGVELDTYFLDGAFPHHVLDRAEFFKPEVWSTLLRKDEGDPEPNLFLPCDAFKFALLYGAVAPPPRTRQRMCLVSVLPPDALAAADDGDDPVASALGLKEVRRNSVDVVEAGFDGDIAALDSWLEKGYHLESEDGHKHTALSEAACQGHDEMIAHLLALGANPNARNDAGRSPLFRAAYNGHLNAVLALLHAGGDPRCTTQQGERAFDVAKTKDIAAVLSEWNVETTETLLRERYEKKLQERLTSHVEREQVAMMRIHQDLIATASSTASAAAEALKEKLAALASEAVDTETRPRGTADVRDERGATLLALAAQYDNAESAHMLLSFWKSFQDDNHPMLRAHKRATAVQDVYTKVFKPNVNARDAKGWTPIAIAIFHQSKRVARLLLHHGANPRLKNQYNKDAFDLAQDEIDAALNVVTSKAEIRSVLVDWESAQLQSTLENQRCKGAAPIDPLPADGGATLLAIEQTTARA
;
A
#
# COMPACT_ATOMS: atom_id res chain seq x y z
N MET A 1 31.88 13.60 62.79
CA MET A 1 31.50 14.27 61.53
C MET A 1 32.37 13.72 60.42
N GLY A 2 31.77 13.09 59.42
CA GLY A 2 32.49 12.38 58.36
C GLY A 2 31.54 11.45 57.62
N SER A 3 30.74 12.06 56.74
CA SER A 3 29.77 11.44 55.84
C SER A 3 30.47 10.48 54.86
N GLY A 4 30.15 9.19 54.95
CA GLY A 4 30.47 8.19 53.93
C GLY A 4 29.20 7.80 53.16
N CYS A 5 28.73 8.68 52.28
CA CYS A 5 27.73 8.32 51.27
C CYS A 5 28.47 7.84 50.02
N SER A 6 28.46 6.53 49.79
CA SER A 6 28.73 5.94 48.48
C SER A 6 27.72 6.49 47.46
N THR A 7 28.18 7.24 46.48
CA THR A 7 27.35 7.65 45.34
C THR A 7 26.97 6.42 44.52
N PRO A 8 25.70 6.23 44.17
CA PRO A 8 25.28 5.12 43.31
C PRO A 8 25.84 5.36 41.90
N THR A 9 26.48 4.34 41.33
CA THR A 9 26.77 4.26 39.90
C THR A 9 25.45 4.43 39.14
N LYS A 10 25.30 5.56 38.44
CA LYS A 10 24.15 5.79 37.57
C LYS A 10 24.12 4.66 36.51
N PRO A 11 22.94 4.11 36.18
CA PRO A 11 22.84 3.18 35.07
C PRO A 11 23.25 3.90 33.77
N VAL A 12 23.96 3.18 32.91
CA VAL A 12 24.35 3.63 31.57
C VAL A 12 23.10 4.10 30.84
N LEU A 13 23.09 5.36 30.38
CA LEU A 13 22.00 5.88 29.55
C LEU A 13 21.91 5.05 28.27
N GLU A 14 20.70 4.70 27.85
CA GLU A 14 20.43 4.11 26.54
C GLU A 14 21.05 4.99 25.44
N TRP A 15 21.84 4.38 24.55
CA TRP A 15 22.48 5.07 23.44
C TRP A 15 21.43 5.68 22.50
N ARG A 16 21.67 6.93 22.06
CA ARG A 16 20.87 7.62 21.04
C ARG A 16 21.81 8.17 19.96
N PRO A 17 21.49 8.06 18.66
CA PRO A 17 22.37 8.45 17.55
C PRO A 17 22.80 9.93 17.54
N THR A 18 22.12 10.79 18.31
CA THR A 18 22.33 12.23 18.37
C THR A 18 23.32 12.70 19.44
N ASP A 19 23.74 11.85 20.39
CA ASP A 19 24.56 12.30 21.54
C ASP A 19 25.85 11.47 21.69
N VAL A 20 26.69 11.48 20.65
CA VAL A 20 28.04 10.88 20.69
C VAL A 20 28.91 11.51 21.79
N SER A 21 28.67 12.78 22.11
CA SER A 21 29.32 13.54 23.19
C SER A 21 29.05 12.94 24.57
N ASP A 22 27.83 12.48 24.83
CA ASP A 22 27.43 11.96 26.16
C ASP A 22 27.98 10.57 26.40
N PHE A 23 28.14 9.77 25.34
CA PHE A 23 28.80 8.46 25.42
C PHE A 23 30.31 8.58 25.60
N ALA A 24 30.97 9.49 24.85
CA ALA A 24 32.38 9.80 25.03
C ALA A 24 32.67 10.33 26.45
N ALA A 25 31.73 11.09 27.03
CA ALA A 25 31.81 11.57 28.41
C ALA A 25 31.73 10.47 29.47
N GLN A 26 31.16 9.30 29.17
CA GLN A 26 30.99 8.20 30.13
C GLN A 26 32.10 7.14 30.03
N ALA A 27 32.62 6.90 28.82
CA ALA A 27 33.57 5.82 28.56
C ALA A 27 35.04 6.16 28.86
N ILE A 28 35.42 7.45 28.88
CA ILE A 28 36.80 7.87 29.18
C ILE A 28 36.94 8.07 30.69
N ALA A 29 37.80 7.30 31.37
CA ALA A 29 38.01 7.39 32.82
C ALA A 29 38.80 8.65 33.25
N ASP A 30 39.68 9.16 32.40
CA ASP A 30 40.51 10.35 32.67
C ASP A 30 39.78 11.66 32.29
N GLU A 31 39.64 12.56 33.26
CA GLU A 31 38.81 13.78 33.16
C GLU A 31 39.37 14.80 32.16
N ALA A 32 40.70 14.91 32.06
CA ALA A 32 41.37 15.81 31.13
C ALA A 32 41.19 15.37 29.66
N THR A 33 41.37 14.08 29.40
CA THR A 33 41.20 13.50 28.07
C THR A 33 39.72 13.52 27.63
N ARG A 34 38.81 13.29 28.57
CA ARG A 34 37.35 13.37 28.35
C ARG A 34 36.92 14.74 27.85
N HIS A 35 37.38 15.80 28.52
CA HIS A 35 37.05 17.18 28.13
C HIS A 35 37.55 17.53 26.73
N LEU A 36 38.76 17.09 26.34
CA LEU A 36 39.33 17.35 25.01
C LEU A 36 38.55 16.66 23.89
N VAL A 37 38.18 15.39 24.08
CA VAL A 37 37.43 14.61 23.07
C VAL A 37 36.00 15.15 22.91
N VAL A 38 35.30 15.44 24.01
CA VAL A 38 33.94 16.00 23.97
C VAL A 38 33.93 17.40 23.36
N GLN A 39 34.92 18.24 23.69
CA GLN A 39 35.05 19.57 23.11
C GLN A 39 35.35 19.52 21.60
N TRP A 40 36.17 18.57 21.16
CA TRP A 40 36.46 18.39 19.74
C TRP A 40 35.26 17.88 18.94
N ILE A 41 34.47 16.94 19.51
CA ILE A 41 33.22 16.47 18.90
C ILE A 41 32.22 17.62 18.77
N ALA A 42 32.05 18.42 19.83
CA ALA A 42 31.14 19.56 19.85
C ALA A 42 31.59 20.71 18.92
N ALA A 43 32.91 20.94 18.78
CA ALA A 43 33.44 21.99 17.93
C ALA A 43 33.35 21.70 16.43
N ASN A 44 33.33 20.41 16.05
CA ASN A 44 33.29 19.98 14.64
C ASN A 44 31.91 19.43 14.22
N ASP A 45 30.92 19.47 15.10
CA ASP A 45 29.55 18.97 14.86
C ASP A 45 29.52 17.53 14.29
N VAL A 46 30.41 16.68 14.79
CA VAL A 46 30.66 15.35 14.22
C VAL A 46 29.51 14.42 14.59
N SER A 47 28.72 14.03 13.59
CA SER A 47 27.65 13.05 13.78
C SER A 47 28.21 11.64 13.95
N GLY A 48 27.43 10.75 14.59
CA GLY A 48 27.81 9.34 14.78
C GLY A 48 28.14 8.61 13.49
N SER A 49 27.56 9.01 12.35
CA SER A 49 27.86 8.45 11.03
C SER A 49 29.19 8.93 10.45
N GLN A 50 29.55 10.21 10.63
CA GLN A 50 30.85 10.74 10.16
C GLN A 50 32.03 10.11 10.90
N LEU A 51 31.87 9.80 12.18
CA LEU A 51 32.88 9.13 13.01
C LEU A 51 33.15 7.66 12.58
N ILE A 52 32.18 7.02 11.92
CA ILE A 52 32.35 5.65 11.36
C ILE A 52 33.35 5.67 10.19
N ASP A 53 33.29 6.69 9.35
CA ASP A 53 34.08 6.79 8.12
C ASP A 53 35.51 7.34 8.36
N MET A 54 35.78 7.96 9.51
CA MET A 54 37.10 8.49 9.84
C MET A 54 38.05 7.40 10.35
N GLU A 55 39.30 7.39 9.87
CA GLU A 55 40.33 6.53 10.46
C GLU A 55 40.67 7.00 11.89
N PRO A 56 40.81 6.09 12.87
CA PRO A 56 41.20 6.44 14.25
C PRO A 56 42.51 7.24 14.33
N SER A 57 43.43 7.00 13.38
CA SER A 57 44.70 7.72 13.20
C SER A 57 44.51 9.23 12.98
N MET A 58 43.46 9.63 12.26
CA MET A 58 43.15 11.03 11.96
C MET A 58 42.71 11.80 13.20
N VAL A 59 41.90 11.16 14.05
CA VAL A 59 41.39 11.77 15.30
C VAL A 59 42.52 11.92 16.32
N VAL A 60 43.37 10.90 16.45
CA VAL A 60 44.57 10.95 17.31
C VAL A 60 45.54 12.06 16.88
N THR A 61 45.73 12.21 15.56
CA THR A 61 46.62 13.24 15.00
C THR A 61 46.04 14.65 15.18
N ALA A 62 44.72 14.82 15.00
CA ALA A 62 44.04 16.09 15.21
C ALA A 62 44.06 16.56 16.68
N LEU A 63 44.02 15.63 17.63
CA LEU A 63 44.06 15.90 19.07
C LEU A 63 45.47 15.98 19.66
N GLN A 64 46.52 15.75 18.86
CA GLN A 64 47.94 15.77 19.29
C GLN A 64 48.22 14.92 20.55
N LEU A 65 47.56 13.77 20.69
CA LEU A 65 47.69 12.90 21.86
C LEU A 65 48.97 12.04 21.78
N HIS A 66 49.72 11.96 22.88
CA HIS A 66 50.96 11.17 22.98
C HIS A 66 50.91 10.24 24.19
N GLY A 67 51.19 8.94 24.00
CA GLY A 67 51.36 7.95 25.08
C GLY A 67 50.13 7.04 25.31
N PRO A 68 49.89 6.54 26.53
CA PRO A 68 48.84 5.54 26.83
C PRO A 68 47.40 6.06 26.60
N THR A 69 47.22 7.38 26.52
CA THR A 69 45.94 8.02 26.18
C THR A 69 45.54 7.81 24.71
N THR A 70 46.52 7.61 23.82
CA THR A 70 46.30 7.31 22.39
C THR A 70 45.61 5.95 22.21
N GLU A 71 46.02 4.94 22.98
CA GLU A 71 45.40 3.61 22.93
C GLU A 71 43.95 3.65 23.45
N MET A 72 43.69 4.40 24.52
CA MET A 72 42.34 4.54 25.07
C MET A 72 41.37 5.25 24.10
N VAL A 73 41.80 6.32 23.45
CA VAL A 73 40.96 7.04 22.46
C VAL A 73 40.77 6.21 21.20
N THR A 74 41.78 5.43 20.79
CA THR A 74 41.65 4.51 19.65
C THR A 74 40.67 3.38 19.95
N GLN A 75 40.70 2.81 21.16
CA GLN A 75 39.73 1.80 21.61
C GLN A 75 38.33 2.38 21.76
N LEU A 76 38.18 3.61 22.26
CA LEU A 76 36.89 4.31 22.30
C LEU A 76 36.28 4.46 20.89
N ILE A 77 37.07 4.91 19.90
CA ILE A 77 36.62 5.05 18.52
C ILE A 77 36.27 3.68 17.93
N LEU A 78 37.03 2.63 18.26
CA LEU A 78 36.75 1.26 17.83
C LEU A 78 35.44 0.72 18.45
N ASP A 79 35.21 0.98 19.73
CA ASP A 79 33.99 0.60 20.45
C ASP A 79 32.77 1.37 19.95
N ILE A 80 32.93 2.66 19.65
CA ILE A 80 31.89 3.47 19.00
C ILE A 80 31.60 2.92 17.60
N LYS A 81 32.62 2.56 16.83
CA LYS A 81 32.45 1.89 15.52
C LYS A 81 31.76 0.53 15.66
N GLN A 82 32.09 -0.27 16.68
CA GLN A 82 31.46 -1.57 16.92
C GLN A 82 30.01 -1.44 17.38
N ARG A 83 29.69 -0.51 18.29
CA ARG A 83 28.31 -0.23 18.73
C ARG A 83 27.47 0.40 17.65
N ALA A 84 28.02 1.36 16.90
CA ALA A 84 27.37 1.92 15.72
C ALA A 84 27.16 0.87 14.64
N ALA A 85 28.08 -0.09 14.45
CA ALA A 85 27.89 -1.23 13.55
C ALA A 85 26.85 -2.24 14.06
N GLN A 86 26.72 -2.42 15.37
CA GLN A 86 25.69 -3.25 15.99
C GLN A 86 24.28 -2.64 15.88
N GLU A 87 24.17 -1.32 15.96
CA GLU A 87 22.90 -0.60 15.76
C GLU A 87 22.57 -0.30 14.31
N ALA A 88 23.58 -0.14 13.45
CA ALA A 88 23.43 -0.10 12.00
C ALA A 88 23.23 -1.49 11.39
N MET A 89 23.16 -2.56 12.21
CA MET A 89 22.66 -3.84 11.72
C MET A 89 21.21 -3.66 11.30
N ALA A 90 20.99 -3.69 9.98
CA ALA A 90 19.65 -3.69 9.43
C ALA A 90 18.78 -4.78 10.07
N PRO A 91 17.47 -4.51 10.26
CA PRO A 91 16.56 -5.51 10.77
C PRO A 91 16.64 -6.77 9.89
N GLU A 92 16.92 -7.91 10.53
CA GLU A 92 16.97 -9.22 9.90
C GLU A 92 15.67 -9.96 10.20
N ILE A 93 14.92 -10.29 9.15
CA ILE A 93 13.71 -11.11 9.24
C ILE A 93 14.08 -12.50 8.74
N ARG A 94 14.05 -13.48 9.64
CA ARG A 94 14.23 -14.90 9.29
C ARG A 94 12.86 -15.50 9.00
N THR A 95 12.64 -15.94 7.77
CA THR A 95 11.35 -16.49 7.35
C THR A 95 11.50 -17.78 6.55
N THR A 96 10.38 -18.50 6.44
CA THR A 96 10.24 -19.60 5.48
C THR A 96 9.82 -19.04 4.11
N LEU A 97 9.82 -19.88 3.07
CA LEU A 97 9.30 -19.50 1.75
C LEU A 97 7.81 -19.13 1.80
N LYS A 98 7.03 -19.77 2.70
CA LYS A 98 5.59 -19.52 2.87
C LYS A 98 5.31 -18.13 3.42
N ASP A 99 6.10 -17.71 4.41
CA ASP A 99 5.92 -16.43 5.10
C ASP A 99 6.68 -15.29 4.41
N LEU A 100 7.36 -15.57 3.28
CA LEU A 100 8.09 -14.57 2.52
C LEU A 100 7.22 -13.35 2.14
N PRO A 101 5.97 -13.49 1.66
CA PRO A 101 5.13 -12.32 1.36
C PRO A 101 4.90 -11.42 2.59
N ALA A 102 4.55 -12.02 3.72
CA ALA A 102 4.36 -11.30 4.98
C ALA A 102 5.67 -10.66 5.47
N ALA A 103 6.81 -11.31 5.23
CA ALA A 103 8.14 -10.77 5.53
C ALA A 103 8.47 -9.53 4.70
N LEU A 104 8.22 -9.59 3.39
CA LEU A 104 8.41 -8.47 2.47
C LEU A 104 7.54 -7.29 2.87
N GLU A 105 6.31 -7.57 3.28
CA GLU A 105 5.40 -6.53 3.73
C GLU A 105 5.81 -5.95 5.08
N LYS A 106 6.22 -6.77 6.04
CA LYS A 106 6.80 -6.29 7.30
C LYS A 106 8.02 -5.40 7.05
N ALA A 107 8.90 -5.79 6.12
CA ALA A 107 10.04 -4.97 5.71
C ALA A 107 9.61 -3.58 5.20
N VAL A 108 8.66 -3.55 4.27
CA VAL A 108 8.23 -2.32 3.61
C VAL A 108 7.37 -1.42 4.50
N TYR A 109 6.48 -1.99 5.31
CA TYR A 109 5.48 -1.24 6.08
C TYR A 109 5.92 -0.94 7.50
N VAL A 110 6.60 -1.86 8.18
CA VAL A 110 7.01 -1.67 9.58
C VAL A 110 8.38 -1.01 9.66
N TYR A 111 9.34 -1.47 8.84
CA TYR A 111 10.70 -0.93 8.85
C TYR A 111 10.92 0.18 7.82
N GLU A 112 9.91 0.50 7.00
CA GLU A 112 9.98 1.48 5.90
C GLU A 112 11.17 1.28 4.94
N LYS A 113 11.71 0.06 4.89
CA LYS A 113 12.90 -0.29 4.11
C LYS A 113 12.55 -1.29 3.03
N TYR A 114 13.23 -1.18 1.89
CA TYR A 114 13.09 -2.18 0.84
C TYR A 114 13.68 -3.53 1.28
N PRO A 115 13.03 -4.66 0.97
CA PRO A 115 13.52 -5.98 1.31
C PRO A 115 14.71 -6.41 0.46
N LEU A 116 15.72 -6.93 1.14
CA LEU A 116 16.92 -7.58 0.61
C LEU A 116 16.83 -9.06 0.98
N VAL A 117 16.39 -9.88 0.03
CA VAL A 117 16.13 -11.31 0.22
C VAL A 117 17.40 -12.12 -0.02
N VAL A 118 17.78 -12.95 0.94
CA VAL A 118 18.85 -13.95 0.82
C VAL A 118 18.22 -15.33 0.83
N ASP A 119 18.36 -16.05 -0.28
CA ASP A 119 17.73 -17.35 -0.49
C ASP A 119 18.72 -18.50 -0.23
N HIS A 120 18.51 -19.24 0.86
CA HIS A 120 19.29 -20.45 1.16
C HIS A 120 18.65 -21.74 0.60
N THR A 121 17.51 -21.66 -0.10
CA THR A 121 16.73 -22.81 -0.60
C THR A 121 17.12 -23.27 -2.01
N GLY A 122 18.19 -22.71 -2.59
CA GLY A 122 18.67 -23.09 -3.92
C GLY A 122 17.89 -22.47 -5.09
N GLY A 123 17.32 -21.28 -4.90
CA GLY A 123 16.68 -20.49 -5.95
C GLY A 123 15.15 -20.59 -6.01
N GLN A 124 14.50 -21.15 -4.99
CA GLN A 124 13.03 -21.23 -4.95
C GLN A 124 12.40 -19.84 -4.75
N ALA A 125 13.05 -18.93 -4.02
CA ALA A 125 12.58 -17.56 -3.88
C ALA A 125 12.65 -16.82 -5.23
N ALA A 126 13.67 -17.08 -6.06
CA ALA A 126 13.76 -16.52 -7.41
C ALA A 126 12.59 -16.98 -8.30
N GLN A 127 12.18 -18.26 -8.19
CA GLN A 127 10.99 -18.77 -8.89
C GLN A 127 9.71 -18.10 -8.37
N PHE A 128 9.58 -17.94 -7.06
CA PHE A 128 8.43 -17.26 -6.44
C PHE A 128 8.23 -15.84 -7.02
N PHE A 129 9.29 -15.04 -7.08
CA PHE A 129 9.22 -13.69 -7.65
C PHE A 129 8.98 -13.67 -9.16
N LYS A 130 9.43 -14.70 -9.89
CA LYS A 130 9.19 -14.82 -11.33
C LYS A 130 7.70 -15.00 -11.68
N TYR A 131 6.93 -15.67 -10.81
CA TYR A 131 5.50 -15.89 -11.00
C TYR A 131 4.61 -14.80 -10.36
N GLN A 132 5.20 -13.85 -9.62
CA GLN A 132 4.50 -12.69 -9.08
C GLN A 132 4.18 -11.66 -10.17
N ARG A 133 3.09 -10.91 -10.00
CA ARG A 133 2.76 -9.76 -10.87
C ARG A 133 3.76 -8.64 -10.59
N GLY A 134 4.72 -8.45 -11.49
CA GLY A 134 5.77 -7.44 -11.32
C GLY A 134 6.79 -7.45 -12.44
N CYS A 135 7.77 -6.54 -12.33
CA CYS A 135 8.97 -6.58 -13.15
C CYS A 135 10.01 -7.47 -12.46
N PHE A 136 10.49 -8.50 -13.16
CA PHE A 136 11.55 -9.36 -12.69
C PHE A 136 12.75 -9.26 -13.64
N LEU A 137 13.87 -8.72 -13.14
CA LEU A 137 15.11 -8.57 -13.90
C LEU A 137 16.14 -9.56 -13.38
N LEU A 138 16.71 -10.34 -14.29
CA LEU A 138 17.79 -11.27 -13.98
C LEU A 138 19.13 -10.59 -14.28
N ALA A 139 19.90 -10.25 -13.23
CA ALA A 139 21.16 -9.54 -13.41
C ALA A 139 22.22 -10.35 -14.19
N GLY A 140 22.06 -11.68 -14.27
CA GLY A 140 22.90 -12.55 -15.09
C GLY A 140 22.78 -12.33 -16.61
N ASN A 141 21.79 -11.59 -17.08
CA ASN A 141 21.67 -11.19 -18.49
C ASN A 141 22.01 -9.70 -18.64
N PRO A 142 23.16 -9.34 -19.24
CA PRO A 142 23.60 -7.94 -19.32
C PRO A 142 22.68 -7.05 -20.16
N LEU A 143 21.86 -7.64 -21.04
CA LEU A 143 20.86 -6.89 -21.84
C LEU A 143 19.75 -6.29 -20.95
N ASP A 144 19.40 -6.98 -19.87
CA ASP A 144 18.31 -6.57 -18.98
C ASP A 144 18.76 -5.45 -18.01
N MET A 145 20.07 -5.33 -17.77
CA MET A 145 20.73 -4.37 -16.86
C MET A 145 21.29 -3.12 -17.56
N THR A 146 20.80 -2.78 -18.75
CA THR A 146 21.16 -1.54 -19.44
C THR A 146 20.52 -0.33 -18.77
N GLU A 147 21.16 0.85 -18.84
CA GLU A 147 20.66 2.09 -18.21
C GLU A 147 19.22 2.42 -18.63
N ALA A 148 18.94 2.33 -19.93
CA ALA A 148 17.60 2.56 -20.49
C ALA A 148 16.58 1.48 -20.09
N SER A 149 17.03 0.23 -19.83
CA SER A 149 16.15 -0.84 -19.34
C SER A 149 15.77 -0.61 -17.89
N LEU A 150 16.76 -0.38 -17.02
CA LEU A 150 16.56 -0.12 -15.59
C LEU A 150 15.62 1.07 -15.37
N ARG A 151 15.87 2.17 -16.08
CA ARG A 151 15.04 3.38 -16.04
C ARG A 151 13.59 3.08 -16.43
N ARG A 152 13.36 2.46 -17.60
CA ARG A 152 12.01 2.16 -18.11
C ARG A 152 11.23 1.25 -17.17
N HIS A 153 11.86 0.21 -16.65
CA HIS A 153 11.23 -0.72 -15.72
C HIS A 153 10.92 -0.06 -14.37
N LEU A 154 11.81 0.79 -13.86
CA LEU A 154 11.60 1.55 -12.63
C LEU A 154 10.44 2.54 -12.78
N VAL A 155 10.39 3.32 -13.86
CA VAL A 155 9.30 4.26 -14.15
C VAL A 155 7.97 3.53 -14.35
N ALA A 156 7.97 2.40 -15.06
CA ALA A 156 6.77 1.58 -15.25
C ALA A 156 6.27 0.97 -13.93
N ALA A 157 7.18 0.47 -13.09
CA ALA A 157 6.83 -0.10 -11.79
C ALA A 157 6.30 0.96 -10.83
N LEU A 158 6.89 2.16 -10.84
CA LEU A 158 6.37 3.32 -10.11
C LEU A 158 4.97 3.73 -10.60
N ARG A 159 4.73 3.75 -11.91
CA ARG A 159 3.42 4.12 -12.48
C ARG A 159 2.32 3.15 -12.07
N LEU A 160 2.61 1.86 -12.13
CA LEU A 160 1.65 0.77 -11.88
C LEU A 160 1.56 0.38 -10.40
N GLY A 161 2.55 0.76 -9.58
CA GLY A 161 2.67 0.30 -8.19
C GLY A 161 2.99 -1.19 -8.10
N SER A 162 3.76 -1.71 -9.06
CA SER A 162 4.11 -3.13 -9.11
C SER A 162 5.41 -3.41 -8.36
N LEU A 163 5.66 -4.69 -8.07
CA LEU A 163 6.92 -5.16 -7.50
C LEU A 163 8.01 -5.16 -8.58
N MET A 164 9.12 -4.47 -8.34
CA MET A 164 10.34 -4.57 -9.14
C MET A 164 11.36 -5.41 -8.37
N THR A 165 11.77 -6.54 -8.95
CA THR A 165 12.76 -7.45 -8.36
C THR A 165 13.99 -7.55 -9.24
N ILE A 166 15.17 -7.34 -8.66
CA ILE A 166 16.45 -7.62 -9.33
C ILE A 166 17.10 -8.83 -8.66
N CYS A 167 17.39 -9.85 -9.47
CA CYS A 167 17.95 -11.12 -9.01
C CYS A 167 19.45 -11.20 -9.33
N PHE A 168 20.27 -11.24 -8.28
CA PHE A 168 21.73 -11.39 -8.30
C PHE A 168 22.21 -12.82 -7.98
N ASP A 169 21.29 -13.80 -7.97
CA ASP A 169 21.54 -15.19 -7.57
C ASP A 169 22.81 -15.84 -8.17
N LYS A 170 23.12 -15.53 -9.44
CA LYS A 170 24.27 -16.08 -10.17
C LYS A 170 25.53 -15.20 -10.15
N LEU A 171 25.46 -13.99 -9.58
CA LEU A 171 26.54 -13.01 -9.61
C LEU A 171 27.08 -12.79 -8.20
N THR A 172 28.30 -13.25 -7.96
CA THR A 172 29.01 -13.04 -6.69
C THR A 172 29.74 -11.69 -6.72
N GLY A 173 29.50 -10.82 -5.75
CA GLY A 173 30.32 -9.62 -5.52
C GLY A 173 30.03 -8.41 -6.40
N VAL A 174 28.91 -8.39 -7.11
CA VAL A 174 28.47 -7.18 -7.84
C VAL A 174 27.84 -6.20 -6.87
N GLU A 175 28.43 -5.01 -6.75
CA GLU A 175 27.87 -3.91 -5.96
C GLU A 175 26.81 -3.17 -6.77
N LEU A 176 25.68 -2.80 -6.16
CA LEU A 176 24.67 -1.97 -6.82
C LEU A 176 25.20 -0.60 -7.27
N ASP A 177 26.30 -0.16 -6.65
CA ASP A 177 27.00 1.08 -6.97
C ASP A 177 27.44 1.14 -8.43
N THR A 178 27.67 0.00 -9.09
CA THR A 178 28.03 -0.03 -10.51
C THR A 178 26.90 0.34 -11.45
N TYR A 179 25.65 0.32 -10.97
CA TYR A 179 24.46 0.64 -11.76
C TYR A 179 23.83 1.98 -11.38
N PHE A 180 24.34 2.67 -10.34
CA PHE A 180 23.78 3.94 -9.92
C PHE A 180 24.16 5.06 -10.88
N LEU A 181 23.12 5.66 -11.47
CA LEU A 181 23.21 6.80 -12.36
C LEU A 181 21.97 7.66 -12.11
N ASP A 182 22.16 8.92 -11.74
CA ASP A 182 21.06 9.80 -11.31
C ASP A 182 19.94 9.95 -12.36
N GLY A 183 20.26 9.78 -13.65
CA GLY A 183 19.31 9.85 -14.76
C GLY A 183 18.72 8.51 -15.23
N ALA A 184 19.01 7.40 -14.55
CA ALA A 184 18.51 6.07 -14.90
C ALA A 184 18.12 5.21 -13.68
N PHE A 185 18.98 5.19 -12.65
CA PHE A 185 18.80 4.43 -11.42
C PHE A 185 19.48 5.20 -10.27
N PRO A 186 18.79 6.12 -9.57
CA PRO A 186 19.43 6.99 -8.57
C PRO A 186 19.74 6.24 -7.27
N HIS A 187 20.77 6.70 -6.54
CA HIS A 187 21.16 6.15 -5.24
C HIS A 187 20.03 6.16 -4.18
N HIS A 188 19.09 7.09 -4.34
CA HIS A 188 17.91 7.23 -3.50
C HIS A 188 16.91 6.07 -3.68
N VAL A 189 16.98 5.25 -4.75
CA VAL A 189 16.12 4.05 -4.92
C VAL A 189 16.27 3.06 -3.76
N LEU A 190 17.40 3.08 -3.05
CA LEU A 190 17.62 2.24 -1.87
C LEU A 190 16.86 2.73 -0.63
N ASP A 191 16.45 4.00 -0.60
CA ASP A 191 15.72 4.61 0.50
C ASP A 191 14.31 5.00 0.06
N ARG A 192 13.31 4.33 0.62
CA ARG A 192 11.91 4.55 0.26
C ARG A 192 11.45 5.98 0.57
N ALA A 193 11.87 6.57 1.69
CA ALA A 193 11.43 7.90 2.08
C ALA A 193 11.99 8.99 1.15
N GLU A 194 13.25 8.84 0.74
CA GLU A 194 13.90 9.78 -0.17
C GLU A 194 13.44 9.59 -1.61
N PHE A 195 13.19 8.36 -2.05
CA PHE A 195 12.84 8.07 -3.43
C PHE A 195 11.52 8.71 -3.89
N PHE A 196 10.54 8.81 -3.00
CA PHE A 196 9.24 9.41 -3.31
C PHE A 196 9.25 10.94 -3.28
N LYS A 197 10.38 11.59 -3.00
CA LYS A 197 10.52 13.05 -3.11
C LYS A 197 10.45 13.46 -4.60
N PRO A 198 9.65 14.50 -4.96
CA PRO A 198 9.54 15.00 -6.34
C PRO A 198 10.86 15.28 -7.03
N GLU A 199 11.84 15.75 -6.29
CA GLU A 199 13.20 16.07 -6.76
C GLU A 199 13.92 14.84 -7.30
N VAL A 200 13.62 13.65 -6.77
CA VAL A 200 14.34 12.40 -7.10
C VAL A 200 13.67 11.66 -8.24
N TRP A 201 12.37 11.42 -8.20
CA TRP A 201 11.71 10.66 -9.27
C TRP A 201 11.50 11.48 -10.55
N SER A 202 11.51 12.81 -10.48
CA SER A 202 11.36 13.65 -11.68
C SER A 202 12.56 13.55 -12.62
N THR A 203 13.76 13.26 -12.11
CA THR A 203 14.97 13.07 -12.94
C THR A 203 14.92 11.82 -13.80
N LEU A 204 14.08 10.85 -13.44
CA LEU A 204 13.90 9.59 -14.17
C LEU A 204 13.04 9.73 -15.43
N LEU A 205 12.21 10.77 -15.50
CA LEU A 205 11.19 10.94 -16.54
C LEU A 205 11.80 11.59 -17.78
N ARG A 206 11.63 10.95 -18.94
CA ARG A 206 12.11 11.46 -20.23
C ARG A 206 10.95 11.62 -21.20
N LYS A 207 10.61 12.87 -21.50
CA LYS A 207 9.54 13.22 -22.44
C LYS A 207 9.79 12.61 -23.83
N ASP A 208 11.04 12.59 -24.27
CA ASP A 208 11.43 12.07 -25.59
C ASP A 208 11.24 10.55 -25.73
N GLU A 209 11.20 9.82 -24.61
CA GLU A 209 11.01 8.36 -24.57
C GLU A 209 9.55 7.95 -24.26
N GLY A 210 8.62 8.92 -24.24
CA GLY A 210 7.18 8.69 -24.05
C GLY A 210 6.69 8.74 -22.60
N ASP A 211 7.54 9.17 -21.66
CA ASP A 211 7.15 9.33 -20.26
C ASP A 211 6.32 10.61 -20.04
N PRO A 212 5.40 10.60 -19.06
CA PRO A 212 4.66 11.80 -18.67
C PRO A 212 5.59 12.87 -18.06
N GLU A 213 5.24 14.14 -18.23
CA GLU A 213 5.93 15.25 -17.57
C GLU A 213 5.86 15.09 -16.03
N PRO A 214 6.85 15.59 -15.27
CA PRO A 214 6.89 15.40 -13.82
C PRO A 214 5.61 15.81 -13.09
N ASN A 215 4.99 16.92 -13.48
CA ASN A 215 3.75 17.40 -12.88
C ASN A 215 2.53 16.47 -13.12
N LEU A 216 2.64 15.57 -14.10
CA LEU A 216 1.60 14.63 -14.52
C LEU A 216 1.85 13.20 -14.01
N PHE A 217 3.03 12.95 -13.47
CA PHE A 217 3.42 11.65 -12.96
C PHE A 217 3.11 11.58 -11.47
N LEU A 218 2.25 10.64 -11.11
CA LEU A 218 1.97 10.29 -9.73
C LEU A 218 2.54 8.91 -9.45
N PRO A 219 3.67 8.80 -8.73
CA PRO A 219 4.21 7.50 -8.33
C PRO A 219 3.17 6.79 -7.46
N CYS A 220 2.96 5.51 -7.73
CA CYS A 220 2.01 4.69 -7.00
C CYS A 220 2.68 4.17 -5.72
N ASP A 221 2.00 4.42 -4.61
CA ASP A 221 2.46 4.10 -3.27
C ASP A 221 2.61 2.59 -2.99
N ALA A 222 1.95 1.77 -3.83
CA ALA A 222 2.04 0.32 -3.81
C ALA A 222 3.36 -0.23 -4.40
N PHE A 223 4.20 0.63 -5.02
CA PHE A 223 5.50 0.22 -5.53
C PHE A 223 6.36 -0.43 -4.43
N LYS A 224 6.90 -1.61 -4.75
CA LYS A 224 7.81 -2.37 -3.90
C LYS A 224 9.07 -2.64 -4.72
N PHE A 225 10.23 -2.40 -4.12
CA PHE A 225 11.52 -2.75 -4.70
C PHE A 225 12.15 -3.85 -3.87
N ALA A 226 12.56 -4.95 -4.49
CA ALA A 226 13.16 -6.09 -3.82
C ALA A 226 14.46 -6.50 -4.51
N LEU A 227 15.48 -6.82 -3.71
CA LEU A 227 16.74 -7.35 -4.19
C LEU A 227 16.87 -8.79 -3.73
N LEU A 228 17.14 -9.70 -4.66
CA LEU A 228 17.27 -11.12 -4.35
C LEU A 228 18.71 -11.59 -4.61
N TYR A 229 19.31 -12.12 -3.56
CA TYR A 229 20.60 -12.81 -3.58
C TYR A 229 20.36 -14.29 -3.29
N GLY A 230 21.19 -15.15 -3.88
CA GLY A 230 21.20 -16.58 -3.57
C GLY A 230 21.77 -16.86 -2.20
N ALA A 231 22.48 -17.99 -2.05
CA ALA A 231 23.19 -18.35 -0.81
C ALA A 231 24.43 -17.46 -0.52
N VAL A 232 24.56 -16.33 -1.19
CA VAL A 232 25.71 -15.40 -1.12
C VAL A 232 25.36 -14.23 -0.22
N ALA A 233 26.28 -13.84 0.65
CA ALA A 233 26.11 -12.68 1.51
C ALA A 233 26.03 -11.39 0.66
N PRO A 234 25.02 -10.53 0.86
CA PRO A 234 24.91 -9.28 0.12
C PRO A 234 25.99 -8.27 0.54
N PRO A 235 26.32 -7.29 -0.32
CA PRO A 235 27.31 -6.26 0.00
C PRO A 235 26.96 -5.45 1.27
N PRO A 236 27.95 -5.09 2.10
CA PRO A 236 27.73 -4.47 3.41
C PRO A 236 27.02 -3.11 3.33
N ARG A 237 27.29 -2.30 2.29
CA ARG A 237 26.61 -1.00 2.08
C ARG A 237 25.12 -1.16 1.77
N THR A 238 24.76 -2.09 0.89
CA THR A 238 23.37 -2.40 0.55
C THR A 238 22.63 -2.95 1.77
N ARG A 239 23.31 -3.79 2.56
CA ARG A 239 22.78 -4.37 3.79
C ARG A 239 22.40 -3.31 4.83
N GLN A 240 23.14 -2.20 4.94
CA GLN A 240 22.81 -1.14 5.92
C GLN A 240 21.53 -0.36 5.55
N ARG A 241 21.31 -0.13 4.25
CA ARG A 241 20.20 0.71 3.76
C ARG A 241 18.87 -0.05 3.62
N MET A 242 18.91 -1.37 3.44
CA MET A 242 17.73 -2.21 3.20
C MET A 242 17.41 -3.12 4.41
N CYS A 243 16.26 -3.80 4.39
CA CYS A 243 15.88 -4.79 5.40
C CYS A 243 16.29 -6.18 4.94
N LEU A 244 17.09 -6.91 5.74
CA LEU A 244 17.54 -8.25 5.37
C LEU A 244 16.41 -9.26 5.62
N VAL A 245 16.09 -10.08 4.62
CA VAL A 245 15.10 -11.17 4.72
C VAL A 245 15.80 -12.48 4.36
N SER A 246 16.11 -13.29 5.36
CA SER A 246 16.78 -14.58 5.18
C SER A 246 15.76 -15.70 5.08
N VAL A 247 15.69 -16.33 3.90
CA VAL A 247 14.81 -17.49 3.64
C VAL A 247 15.56 -18.76 4.03
N LEU A 248 15.17 -19.36 5.14
CA LEU A 248 15.82 -20.56 5.69
C LEU A 248 15.23 -21.85 5.08
N PRO A 249 16.06 -22.91 4.96
CA PRO A 249 15.55 -24.23 4.63
C PRO A 249 14.65 -24.78 5.75
N PRO A 250 13.67 -25.62 5.42
CA PRO A 250 12.64 -26.12 6.35
C PRO A 250 13.22 -26.81 7.61
N ASP A 251 14.36 -27.48 7.48
CA ASP A 251 14.96 -28.26 8.57
C ASP A 251 15.60 -27.39 9.68
N ALA A 252 15.90 -26.12 9.42
CA ALA A 252 16.66 -25.27 10.35
C ALA A 252 15.80 -24.66 11.48
N LEU A 253 14.47 -24.69 11.36
CA LEU A 253 13.51 -24.18 12.35
C LEU A 253 12.88 -25.29 13.22
N ALA A 254 13.13 -26.57 12.90
CA ALA A 254 12.46 -27.74 13.47
C ALA A 254 13.17 -28.36 14.69
N ALA A 255 14.06 -27.62 15.38
CA ALA A 255 14.70 -28.11 16.62
C ALA A 255 13.85 -27.80 17.86
N ALA A 256 12.57 -28.15 17.84
CA ALA A 256 11.73 -28.29 19.03
C ALA A 256 10.44 -29.06 18.67
N ASP A 257 10.21 -30.10 19.44
CA ASP A 257 9.01 -30.91 19.58
C ASP A 257 8.83 -32.14 18.68
N ASP A 258 8.65 -33.26 19.38
CA ASP A 258 8.65 -34.64 18.90
C ASP A 258 7.31 -35.00 18.23
N GLY A 259 7.42 -35.73 17.11
CA GLY A 259 6.44 -36.74 16.72
C GLY A 259 5.24 -36.26 15.90
N ASP A 260 5.47 -35.83 14.65
CA ASP A 260 4.52 -35.93 13.55
C ASP A 260 5.26 -35.84 12.20
N ASP A 261 4.63 -36.31 11.12
CA ASP A 261 5.20 -36.47 9.76
C ASP A 261 6.05 -35.24 9.34
N PRO A 262 7.35 -35.42 9.03
CA PRO A 262 8.33 -34.33 9.03
C PRO A 262 8.05 -33.23 7.99
N VAL A 263 7.26 -33.52 6.95
CA VAL A 263 6.98 -32.57 5.87
C VAL A 263 5.83 -31.62 6.21
N ALA A 264 4.80 -32.07 6.92
CA ALA A 264 3.63 -31.24 7.29
C ALA A 264 3.98 -30.30 8.46
N SER A 265 4.71 -30.83 9.44
CA SER A 265 5.22 -30.05 10.58
C SER A 265 6.27 -29.02 10.13
N ALA A 266 7.14 -29.37 9.17
CA ALA A 266 8.12 -28.44 8.58
C ALA A 266 7.51 -27.25 7.78
N LEU A 267 6.22 -27.31 7.43
CA LEU A 267 5.49 -26.24 6.73
C LEU A 267 4.61 -25.40 7.68
N GLY A 268 4.67 -25.64 8.99
CA GLY A 268 3.82 -24.98 9.99
C GLY A 268 2.34 -25.18 9.69
N LEU A 269 1.98 -26.29 9.04
CA LEU A 269 0.60 -26.66 8.82
C LEU A 269 0.20 -27.50 10.03
N LYS A 270 -0.73 -27.00 10.86
CA LYS A 270 -1.58 -27.90 11.64
C LYS A 270 -2.15 -28.86 10.62
N GLU A 271 -1.78 -30.14 10.69
CA GLU A 271 -2.25 -31.12 9.74
C GLU A 271 -3.77 -31.23 9.93
N VAL A 272 -4.52 -30.49 9.11
CA VAL A 272 -5.97 -30.58 9.11
C VAL A 272 -6.27 -31.95 8.54
N ARG A 273 -6.51 -32.92 9.42
CA ARG A 273 -6.97 -34.25 9.00
C ARG A 273 -8.29 -34.03 8.27
N ARG A 274 -8.27 -34.32 6.97
CA ARG A 274 -9.19 -33.73 5.98
C ARG A 274 -10.65 -34.09 6.23
N ASN A 275 -10.92 -35.26 6.80
CA ASN A 275 -12.27 -35.72 7.04
C ASN A 275 -12.28 -36.83 8.09
N SER A 276 -13.21 -36.78 9.05
CA SER A 276 -13.52 -37.89 9.94
C SER A 276 -15.02 -38.07 10.12
N VAL A 277 -15.46 -39.32 10.06
CA VAL A 277 -16.83 -39.73 10.38
C VAL A 277 -17.10 -39.52 11.87
N ASP A 278 -16.11 -39.67 12.74
CA ASP A 278 -16.25 -39.53 14.20
C ASP A 278 -16.69 -38.10 14.61
N VAL A 279 -16.28 -37.08 13.84
CA VAL A 279 -16.70 -35.68 14.06
C VAL A 279 -18.19 -35.53 13.74
N VAL A 280 -18.68 -36.22 12.71
CA VAL A 280 -20.09 -36.21 12.31
C VAL A 280 -20.93 -36.99 13.34
N GLU A 281 -20.45 -38.13 13.80
CA GLU A 281 -21.08 -38.94 14.85
C GLU A 281 -21.19 -38.16 16.17
N ALA A 282 -20.16 -37.41 16.57
CA ALA A 282 -20.25 -36.53 17.73
C ALA A 282 -21.40 -35.50 17.61
N GLY A 283 -21.62 -34.95 16.41
CA GLY A 283 -22.75 -34.07 16.12
C GLY A 283 -24.11 -34.77 16.19
N PHE A 284 -24.18 -36.04 15.80
CA PHE A 284 -25.38 -36.88 15.91
C PHE A 284 -25.71 -37.24 17.37
N ASP A 285 -24.70 -37.56 18.17
CA ASP A 285 -24.86 -37.91 19.59
C ASP A 285 -25.05 -36.68 20.49
N GLY A 286 -24.64 -35.50 20.02
CA GLY A 286 -24.68 -34.26 20.80
C GLY A 286 -23.55 -34.14 21.83
N ASP A 287 -22.48 -34.93 21.69
CA ASP A 287 -21.34 -34.93 22.62
C ASP A 287 -20.32 -33.82 22.27
N ILE A 288 -20.46 -32.69 22.96
CA ILE A 288 -19.59 -31.51 22.80
C ILE A 288 -18.15 -31.81 23.22
N ALA A 289 -17.96 -32.63 24.27
CA ALA A 289 -16.62 -32.93 24.78
C ALA A 289 -15.83 -33.82 23.81
N ALA A 290 -16.51 -34.80 23.19
CA ALA A 290 -15.92 -35.60 22.12
C ALA A 290 -15.54 -34.73 20.92
N LEU A 291 -16.44 -33.83 20.48
CA LEU A 291 -16.19 -32.91 19.37
C LEU A 291 -14.95 -32.05 19.61
N ASP A 292 -14.84 -31.39 20.77
CA ASP A 292 -13.70 -30.53 21.10
C ASP A 292 -12.38 -31.33 21.12
N SER A 293 -12.41 -32.56 21.65
CA SER A 293 -11.24 -33.45 21.63
C SER A 293 -10.78 -33.79 20.20
N TRP A 294 -11.71 -33.98 19.26
CA TRP A 294 -11.37 -34.21 17.85
C TRP A 294 -10.84 -32.94 17.17
N LEU A 295 -11.40 -31.77 17.49
CA LEU A 295 -10.89 -30.50 16.95
C LEU A 295 -9.48 -30.18 17.45
N GLU A 296 -9.17 -30.50 18.72
CA GLU A 296 -7.83 -30.38 19.29
C GLU A 296 -6.80 -31.28 18.57
N LYS A 297 -7.21 -32.49 18.19
CA LYS A 297 -6.41 -33.43 17.37
C LYS A 297 -6.24 -33.00 15.90
N GLY A 298 -6.81 -31.86 15.49
CA GLY A 298 -6.63 -31.28 14.17
C GLY A 298 -7.64 -31.74 13.10
N TYR A 299 -8.75 -32.36 13.47
CA TYR A 299 -9.80 -32.70 12.50
C TYR A 299 -10.59 -31.46 12.05
N HIS A 300 -11.03 -31.46 10.79
CA HIS A 300 -11.78 -30.33 10.24
C HIS A 300 -13.22 -30.25 10.80
N LEU A 301 -13.68 -29.06 11.16
CA LEU A 301 -15.04 -28.81 11.67
C LEU A 301 -16.13 -29.21 10.66
N GLU A 302 -15.88 -29.00 9.37
CA GLU A 302 -16.77 -29.42 8.27
C GLU A 302 -16.38 -30.81 7.75
N SER A 303 -16.03 -31.74 8.65
CA SER A 303 -15.91 -33.14 8.25
C SER A 303 -17.28 -33.64 7.77
N GLU A 304 -17.25 -34.54 6.79
CA GLU A 304 -18.38 -35.05 6.04
C GLU A 304 -18.41 -36.58 6.07
N ASP A 305 -19.56 -37.17 6.35
CA ASP A 305 -19.73 -38.62 6.24
C ASP A 305 -19.86 -39.08 4.76
N GLY A 306 -20.13 -40.38 4.55
CA GLY A 306 -20.34 -40.96 3.21
C GLY A 306 -21.53 -40.40 2.42
N HIS A 307 -22.37 -39.57 3.03
CA HIS A 307 -23.52 -38.88 2.44
C HIS A 307 -23.36 -37.35 2.44
N LYS A 308 -22.18 -36.85 2.78
CA LYS A 308 -21.85 -35.44 2.96
C LYS A 308 -22.65 -34.75 4.08
N HIS A 309 -23.03 -35.49 5.11
CA HIS A 309 -23.54 -34.91 6.32
C HIS A 309 -22.40 -34.34 7.15
N THR A 310 -22.55 -33.09 7.59
CA THR A 310 -21.64 -32.46 8.56
C THR A 310 -22.18 -32.65 9.98
N ALA A 311 -21.31 -32.47 10.98
CA ALA A 311 -21.70 -32.49 12.40
C ALA A 311 -22.91 -31.56 12.68
N LEU A 312 -22.92 -30.36 12.07
CA LEU A 312 -24.04 -29.42 12.20
C LEU A 312 -25.32 -29.93 11.54
N SER A 313 -25.21 -30.63 10.41
CA SER A 313 -26.35 -31.24 9.72
C SER A 313 -27.00 -32.34 10.56
N GLU A 314 -26.21 -33.17 11.23
CA GLU A 314 -26.72 -34.22 12.12
C GLU A 314 -27.28 -33.66 13.43
N ALA A 315 -26.59 -32.68 14.04
CA ALA A 315 -27.11 -32.01 15.23
C ALA A 315 -28.48 -31.33 14.95
N ALA A 316 -28.62 -30.69 13.79
CA ALA A 316 -29.89 -30.11 13.33
C ALA A 316 -30.97 -31.17 13.04
N CYS A 317 -30.57 -32.37 12.62
CA CYS A 317 -31.48 -33.49 12.39
C CYS A 317 -32.06 -34.03 13.70
N GLN A 318 -31.26 -34.09 14.76
CA GLN A 318 -31.67 -34.61 16.07
C GLN A 318 -32.26 -33.53 16.99
N GLY A 319 -32.02 -32.26 16.70
CA GLY A 319 -32.48 -31.14 17.53
C GLY A 319 -31.60 -30.89 18.75
N HIS A 320 -30.30 -31.16 18.64
CA HIS A 320 -29.33 -30.92 19.72
C HIS A 320 -28.98 -29.43 19.81
N ASP A 321 -29.85 -28.64 20.45
CA ASP A 321 -29.76 -27.17 20.50
C ASP A 321 -28.39 -26.66 21.01
N GLU A 322 -27.84 -27.27 22.07
CA GLU A 322 -26.55 -26.90 22.66
C GLU A 322 -25.38 -27.20 21.71
N MET A 323 -25.38 -28.36 21.06
CA MET A 323 -24.39 -28.74 20.06
C MET A 323 -24.45 -27.82 18.83
N ILE A 324 -25.65 -27.46 18.37
CA ILE A 324 -25.84 -26.51 17.26
C ILE A 324 -25.25 -25.15 17.63
N ALA A 325 -25.54 -24.62 18.82
CA ALA A 325 -24.99 -23.34 19.27
C ALA A 325 -23.46 -23.38 19.33
N HIS A 326 -22.88 -24.46 19.85
CA HIS A 326 -21.42 -24.63 19.93
C HIS A 326 -20.76 -24.72 18.55
N LEU A 327 -21.28 -25.55 17.65
CA LEU A 327 -20.79 -25.68 16.27
C LEU A 327 -20.87 -24.34 15.51
N LEU A 328 -21.96 -23.59 15.67
CA LEU A 328 -22.11 -22.27 15.05
C LEU A 328 -21.13 -21.25 15.64
N ALA A 329 -20.87 -21.29 16.95
CA ALA A 329 -19.88 -20.43 17.60
C ALA A 329 -18.45 -20.72 17.09
N LEU A 330 -18.13 -21.99 16.83
CA LEU A 330 -16.90 -22.46 16.19
C LEU A 330 -16.82 -22.14 14.68
N GLY A 331 -17.88 -21.61 14.09
CA GLY A 331 -17.90 -21.15 12.71
C GLY A 331 -18.38 -22.18 11.68
N ALA A 332 -19.09 -23.24 12.10
CA ALA A 332 -19.68 -24.24 11.22
C ALA A 332 -20.66 -23.64 10.20
N ASN A 333 -20.82 -24.26 9.03
CA ASN A 333 -21.58 -23.75 7.91
C ASN A 333 -23.07 -24.11 7.98
N PRO A 334 -23.97 -23.17 8.32
CA PRO A 334 -25.40 -23.45 8.40
C PRO A 334 -26.02 -23.76 7.01
N ASN A 335 -25.28 -23.50 5.93
CA ASN A 335 -25.70 -23.75 4.56
C ASN A 335 -24.95 -24.91 3.89
N ALA A 336 -24.23 -25.74 4.66
CA ALA A 336 -23.65 -26.99 4.13
C ALA A 336 -24.76 -27.86 3.52
N ARG A 337 -24.53 -28.45 2.36
CA ARG A 337 -25.51 -29.28 1.68
C ARG A 337 -24.98 -30.69 1.53
N ASN A 338 -25.79 -31.66 1.96
CA ASN A 338 -25.47 -33.06 1.79
C ASN A 338 -25.68 -33.52 0.33
N ASP A 339 -25.48 -34.81 0.04
CA ASP A 339 -25.64 -35.37 -1.31
C ASP A 339 -27.03 -35.20 -1.92
N ALA A 340 -28.08 -35.04 -1.11
CA ALA A 340 -29.44 -34.75 -1.57
C ALA A 340 -29.73 -33.24 -1.73
N GLY A 341 -28.74 -32.38 -1.47
CA GLY A 341 -28.87 -30.93 -1.44
C GLY A 341 -29.57 -30.39 -0.19
N ARG A 342 -29.76 -31.21 0.85
CA ARG A 342 -30.44 -30.83 2.10
C ARG A 342 -29.49 -30.05 3.00
N SER A 343 -29.91 -28.87 3.43
CA SER A 343 -29.18 -28.05 4.42
C SER A 343 -29.52 -28.45 5.87
N PRO A 344 -28.69 -28.08 6.87
CA PRO A 344 -29.06 -28.18 8.28
C PRO A 344 -30.46 -27.59 8.57
N LEU A 345 -30.77 -26.43 7.98
CA LEU A 345 -32.07 -25.78 8.13
C LEU A 345 -33.22 -26.63 7.58
N PHE A 346 -33.02 -27.27 6.42
CA PHE A 346 -33.99 -28.21 5.86
C PHE A 346 -34.25 -29.40 6.81
N ARG A 347 -33.19 -29.98 7.39
CA ARG A 347 -33.33 -31.15 8.28
C ARG A 347 -34.02 -30.78 9.60
N ALA A 348 -33.68 -29.64 10.19
CA ALA A 348 -34.35 -29.14 11.39
C ALA A 348 -35.85 -28.90 11.14
N ALA A 349 -36.20 -28.30 10.00
CA ALA A 349 -37.60 -28.06 9.62
C ALA A 349 -38.38 -29.35 9.35
N TYR A 350 -37.76 -30.33 8.67
CA TYR A 350 -38.35 -31.64 8.38
C TYR A 350 -38.63 -32.45 9.66
N ASN A 351 -37.75 -32.38 10.65
CA ASN A 351 -37.91 -33.15 11.90
C ASN A 351 -38.71 -32.42 12.99
N GLY A 352 -38.93 -31.11 12.83
CA GLY A 352 -39.80 -30.31 13.71
C GLY A 352 -39.07 -29.62 14.86
N HIS A 353 -37.77 -29.35 14.71
CA HIS A 353 -36.96 -28.73 15.76
C HIS A 353 -36.96 -27.20 15.62
N LEU A 354 -37.92 -26.53 16.27
CA LEU A 354 -38.11 -25.08 16.17
C LEU A 354 -36.88 -24.28 16.67
N ASN A 355 -36.29 -24.67 17.80
CA ASN A 355 -35.12 -24.00 18.37
C ASN A 355 -33.91 -24.09 17.42
N ALA A 356 -33.66 -25.27 16.86
CA ALA A 356 -32.64 -25.47 15.83
C ALA A 356 -32.87 -24.59 14.58
N VAL A 357 -34.12 -24.46 14.12
CA VAL A 357 -34.47 -23.56 13.00
C VAL A 357 -34.12 -22.12 13.32
N LEU A 358 -34.50 -21.62 14.51
CA LEU A 358 -34.18 -20.26 14.93
C LEU A 358 -32.66 -20.04 15.05
N ALA A 359 -31.94 -20.95 15.68
CA ALA A 359 -30.49 -20.87 15.83
C ALA A 359 -29.77 -20.81 14.46
N LEU A 360 -30.21 -21.64 13.51
CA LEU A 360 -29.66 -21.66 12.16
C LEU A 360 -29.97 -20.39 11.37
N LEU A 361 -31.19 -19.85 11.46
CA LEU A 361 -31.56 -18.59 10.81
C LEU A 361 -30.74 -17.41 11.35
N HIS A 362 -30.62 -17.30 12.68
CA HIS A 362 -29.81 -16.27 13.33
C HIS A 362 -28.31 -16.41 13.06
N ALA A 363 -27.83 -17.58 12.63
CA ALA A 363 -26.45 -17.79 12.19
C ALA A 363 -26.25 -17.64 10.66
N GLY A 364 -27.26 -17.19 9.92
CA GLY A 364 -27.19 -16.96 8.47
C GLY A 364 -27.52 -18.19 7.61
N GLY A 365 -28.30 -19.13 8.14
CA GLY A 365 -28.93 -20.20 7.37
C GLY A 365 -29.93 -19.64 6.37
N ASP A 366 -29.76 -19.96 5.09
CA ASP A 366 -30.58 -19.41 4.00
C ASP A 366 -31.83 -20.28 3.76
N PRO A 367 -33.05 -19.77 4.06
CA PRO A 367 -34.30 -20.51 3.86
C PRO A 367 -34.61 -20.74 2.37
N ARG A 368 -33.93 -20.05 1.45
CA ARG A 368 -34.07 -20.22 0.00
C ARG A 368 -33.30 -21.45 -0.52
N CYS A 369 -32.49 -22.10 0.31
CA CYS A 369 -31.76 -23.29 -0.11
C CYS A 369 -32.72 -24.41 -0.52
N THR A 370 -32.53 -24.90 -1.74
CA THR A 370 -33.30 -26.00 -2.32
C THR A 370 -32.52 -27.31 -2.34
N THR A 371 -33.24 -28.42 -2.14
CA THR A 371 -32.73 -29.77 -2.41
C THR A 371 -32.57 -30.02 -3.90
N GLN A 372 -31.99 -31.16 -4.28
CA GLN A 372 -31.96 -31.61 -5.68
C GLN A 372 -33.35 -31.79 -6.30
N GLN A 373 -34.38 -31.99 -5.47
CA GLN A 373 -35.78 -32.13 -5.89
C GLN A 373 -36.51 -30.77 -5.93
N GLY A 374 -35.83 -29.67 -5.61
CA GLY A 374 -36.39 -28.31 -5.61
C GLY A 374 -37.16 -27.93 -4.35
N GLU A 375 -37.17 -28.79 -3.33
CA GLU A 375 -37.86 -28.56 -2.05
C GLU A 375 -37.06 -27.60 -1.16
N ARG A 376 -37.74 -26.63 -0.54
CA ARG A 376 -37.16 -25.70 0.45
C ARG A 376 -37.51 -26.14 1.86
N ALA A 377 -36.83 -25.58 2.87
CA ALA A 377 -37.13 -25.84 4.27
C ALA A 377 -38.60 -25.55 4.64
N PHE A 378 -39.22 -24.54 4.01
CA PHE A 378 -40.64 -24.21 4.20
C PHE A 378 -41.57 -25.32 3.68
N ASP A 379 -41.27 -25.92 2.53
CA ASP A 379 -42.13 -26.91 1.87
C ASP A 379 -42.25 -28.21 2.68
N VAL A 380 -41.25 -28.48 3.51
CA VAL A 380 -41.13 -29.71 4.30
C VAL A 380 -41.31 -29.49 5.81
N ALA A 381 -41.72 -28.29 6.23
CA ALA A 381 -41.87 -27.95 7.63
C ALA A 381 -42.89 -28.86 8.34
N LYS A 382 -42.46 -29.57 9.40
CA LYS A 382 -43.31 -30.53 10.13
C LYS A 382 -44.43 -29.87 10.94
N THR A 383 -44.16 -28.69 11.48
CA THR A 383 -45.07 -27.94 12.35
C THR A 383 -45.45 -26.61 11.71
N LYS A 384 -46.68 -26.13 11.97
CA LYS A 384 -47.15 -24.83 11.49
C LYS A 384 -46.30 -23.66 11.99
N ASP A 385 -45.75 -23.77 13.20
CA ASP A 385 -44.94 -22.71 13.80
C ASP A 385 -43.63 -22.50 13.05
N ILE A 386 -42.95 -23.58 12.67
CA ILE A 386 -41.75 -23.53 11.81
C ILE A 386 -42.06 -22.94 10.45
N ALA A 387 -43.19 -23.32 9.84
CA ALA A 387 -43.61 -22.75 8.56
C ALA A 387 -43.85 -21.24 8.67
N ALA A 388 -44.50 -20.78 9.76
CA ALA A 388 -44.71 -19.35 10.02
C ALA A 388 -43.38 -18.60 10.12
N VAL A 389 -42.44 -19.08 10.95
CA VAL A 389 -41.11 -18.48 11.11
C VAL A 389 -40.36 -18.38 9.78
N LEU A 390 -40.36 -19.44 8.97
CA LEU A 390 -39.68 -19.45 7.67
C LEU A 390 -40.33 -18.52 6.65
N SER A 391 -41.65 -18.31 6.73
CA SER A 391 -42.39 -17.41 5.83
C SER A 391 -42.25 -15.93 6.22
N GLU A 392 -42.14 -15.64 7.51
CA GLU A 392 -42.01 -14.28 8.06
C GLU A 392 -40.56 -13.80 8.08
N TRP A 393 -39.58 -14.70 7.90
CA TRP A 393 -38.16 -14.36 7.94
C TRP A 393 -37.76 -13.41 6.82
N ASN A 394 -37.10 -12.31 7.18
CA ASN A 394 -36.63 -11.32 6.21
C ASN A 394 -35.35 -11.81 5.51
N VAL A 395 -35.42 -11.97 4.19
CA VAL A 395 -34.28 -12.39 3.35
C VAL A 395 -33.08 -11.44 3.47
N GLU A 396 -33.32 -10.14 3.67
CA GLU A 396 -32.26 -9.14 3.81
C GLU A 396 -31.38 -9.39 5.04
N THR A 397 -31.99 -9.85 6.14
CA THR A 397 -31.24 -10.23 7.36
C THR A 397 -30.33 -11.43 7.14
N THR A 398 -30.72 -12.34 6.23
CA THR A 398 -29.88 -13.48 5.86
C THR A 398 -28.64 -13.00 5.09
N GLU A 399 -28.82 -12.02 4.19
CA GLU A 399 -27.72 -11.45 3.39
C GLU A 399 -26.73 -10.65 4.25
N THR A 400 -27.21 -9.92 5.26
CA THR A 400 -26.34 -9.23 6.23
C THR A 400 -25.53 -10.24 7.06
N LEU A 401 -26.17 -11.27 7.61
CA LEU A 401 -25.51 -12.30 8.42
C LEU A 401 -24.48 -13.10 7.62
N LEU A 402 -24.79 -13.43 6.36
CA LEU A 402 -23.84 -14.08 5.46
C LEU A 402 -22.62 -13.21 5.18
N ARG A 403 -22.81 -11.90 4.99
CA ARG A 403 -21.73 -10.94 4.79
C ARG A 403 -20.84 -10.82 6.02
N GLU A 404 -21.43 -10.65 7.21
CA GLU A 404 -20.71 -10.59 8.48
C GLU A 404 -19.88 -11.86 8.73
N ARG A 405 -20.45 -13.05 8.46
CA ARG A 405 -19.74 -14.32 8.59
C ARG A 405 -18.57 -14.45 7.61
N TYR A 406 -18.77 -14.03 6.36
CA TYR A 406 -17.70 -14.00 5.37
C TYR A 406 -16.57 -13.05 5.81
N GLU A 407 -16.91 -11.88 6.34
CA GLU A 407 -15.95 -10.92 6.85
C GLU A 407 -15.18 -11.44 8.07
N LYS A 408 -15.86 -12.10 9.02
CA LYS A 408 -15.22 -12.72 10.18
C LYS A 408 -14.23 -13.81 9.77
N LYS A 409 -14.63 -14.70 8.85
CA LYS A 409 -13.72 -15.72 8.28
C LYS A 409 -12.55 -15.09 7.54
N LEU A 410 -12.79 -13.99 6.82
CA LEU A 410 -11.72 -13.25 6.17
C LEU A 410 -10.76 -12.69 7.22
N GLN A 411 -11.25 -12.06 8.30
CA GLN A 411 -10.44 -11.54 9.40
C GLN A 411 -9.62 -12.61 10.13
N GLU A 412 -10.19 -13.79 10.38
CA GLU A 412 -9.49 -14.93 10.99
C GLU A 412 -8.37 -15.46 10.09
N ARG A 413 -8.58 -15.45 8.77
CA ARG A 413 -7.54 -15.84 7.79
C ARG A 413 -6.43 -14.81 7.67
N LEU A 414 -6.69 -13.54 7.98
CA LEU A 414 -5.68 -12.50 8.05
C LEU A 414 -4.94 -12.66 9.39
N THR A 415 -3.94 -13.54 9.40
CA THR A 415 -3.19 -13.89 10.61
C THR A 415 -2.10 -12.86 10.93
N SER A 416 -1.61 -12.16 9.92
CA SER A 416 -0.62 -11.11 10.11
C SER A 416 -1.27 -9.74 10.31
N HIS A 417 -0.68 -8.93 11.20
CA HIS A 417 -1.06 -7.53 11.39
C HIS A 417 -1.05 -6.74 10.07
N VAL A 418 -0.09 -7.07 9.19
CA VAL A 418 0.10 -6.37 7.92
C VAL A 418 -1.01 -6.67 6.91
N GLU A 419 -1.43 -7.93 6.81
CA GLU A 419 -2.58 -8.31 5.98
C GLU A 419 -3.88 -7.64 6.46
N ARG A 420 -4.07 -7.54 7.79
CA ARG A 420 -5.23 -6.82 8.36
C ARG A 420 -5.21 -5.35 8.02
N GLU A 421 -4.04 -4.72 8.12
CA GLU A 421 -3.86 -3.31 7.81
C GLU A 421 -4.05 -3.03 6.30
N GLN A 422 -3.56 -3.91 5.43
CA GLN A 422 -3.78 -3.80 4.00
C GLN A 422 -5.25 -3.96 3.62
N VAL A 423 -5.96 -4.92 4.23
CA VAL A 423 -7.41 -5.08 4.01
C VAL A 423 -8.18 -3.87 4.54
N ALA A 424 -7.80 -3.31 5.69
CA ALA A 424 -8.37 -2.07 6.21
C ALA A 424 -8.13 -0.90 5.24
N MET A 425 -6.91 -0.76 4.72
CA MET A 425 -6.57 0.25 3.71
C MET A 425 -7.42 0.08 2.43
N MET A 426 -7.54 -1.14 1.92
CA MET A 426 -8.35 -1.43 0.72
C MET A 426 -9.83 -1.11 0.93
N ARG A 427 -10.38 -1.40 2.12
CA ARG A 427 -11.76 -1.03 2.49
C ARG A 427 -11.94 0.48 2.53
N ILE A 428 -11.02 1.19 3.18
CA ILE A 428 -11.03 2.66 3.21
C ILE A 428 -11.00 3.23 1.77
N HIS A 429 -10.16 2.67 0.88
CA HIS A 429 -10.10 3.10 -0.51
C HIS A 429 -11.41 2.85 -1.24
N GLN A 430 -12.01 1.66 -1.09
CA GLN A 430 -13.32 1.35 -1.66
C GLN A 430 -14.42 2.28 -1.14
N ASP A 431 -14.41 2.61 0.15
CA ASP A 431 -15.36 3.54 0.75
C ASP A 431 -15.20 4.96 0.22
N LEU A 432 -13.97 5.43 0.06
CA LEU A 432 -13.68 6.74 -0.54
C LEU A 432 -14.15 6.78 -2.01
N ILE A 433 -13.86 5.74 -2.79
CA ILE A 433 -14.30 5.59 -4.18
C ILE A 433 -15.84 5.57 -4.27
N ALA A 434 -16.51 4.78 -3.41
CA ALA A 434 -17.96 4.71 -3.37
C ALA A 434 -18.57 6.07 -3.04
N THR A 435 -17.99 6.80 -2.07
CA THR A 435 -18.45 8.13 -1.69
C THR A 435 -18.25 9.14 -2.84
N ALA A 436 -17.11 9.11 -3.52
CA ALA A 436 -16.82 9.98 -4.67
C ALA A 436 -17.70 9.66 -5.90
N SER A 437 -18.12 8.40 -6.05
CA SER A 437 -19.04 7.97 -7.12
C SER A 437 -20.52 8.30 -6.85
N SER A 438 -20.86 8.61 -5.59
CA SER A 438 -22.24 8.94 -5.22
C SER A 438 -22.62 10.33 -5.70
N THR A 439 -23.85 10.49 -6.21
CA THR A 439 -24.43 11.77 -6.63
C THR A 439 -25.23 12.46 -5.51
N ALA A 440 -25.18 11.93 -4.29
CA ALA A 440 -25.87 12.53 -3.16
C ALA A 440 -25.26 13.89 -2.80
N SER A 441 -26.10 14.87 -2.47
CA SER A 441 -25.67 16.21 -2.03
C SER A 441 -24.75 16.16 -0.79
N ALA A 442 -24.95 15.17 0.09
CA ALA A 442 -24.11 14.94 1.27
C ALA A 442 -22.76 14.27 0.97
N ALA A 443 -22.52 13.79 -0.26
CA ALA A 443 -21.31 13.04 -0.61
C ALA A 443 -20.03 13.87 -0.43
N ALA A 444 -20.07 15.18 -0.74
CA ALA A 444 -18.92 16.06 -0.62
C ALA A 444 -18.49 16.27 0.86
N GLU A 445 -19.44 16.50 1.75
CA GLU A 445 -19.15 16.64 3.19
C GLU A 445 -18.75 15.29 3.81
N ALA A 446 -19.40 14.18 3.42
CA ALA A 446 -19.01 12.85 3.87
C ALA A 446 -17.58 12.48 3.43
N LEU A 447 -17.20 12.83 2.19
CA LEU A 447 -15.84 12.59 1.68
C LEU A 447 -14.81 13.43 2.45
N LYS A 448 -15.14 14.68 2.74
CA LYS A 448 -14.31 15.59 3.54
C LYS A 448 -14.12 15.09 4.97
N GLU A 449 -15.18 14.62 5.61
CA GLU A 449 -15.12 14.04 6.96
C GLU A 449 -14.23 12.79 6.99
N LYS A 450 -14.38 11.88 6.02
CA LYS A 450 -13.54 10.68 5.89
C LYS A 450 -12.06 11.04 5.69
N LEU A 451 -11.73 11.96 4.78
CA LEU A 451 -10.35 12.39 4.58
C LEU A 451 -9.77 13.11 5.81
N ALA A 452 -10.59 13.89 6.52
CA ALA A 452 -10.15 14.56 7.75
C ALA A 452 -9.83 13.57 8.86
N ALA A 453 -10.65 12.53 9.03
CA ALA A 453 -10.43 11.46 10.00
C ALA A 453 -9.14 10.66 9.69
N LEU A 454 -8.87 10.38 8.40
CA LEU A 454 -7.64 9.71 7.98
C LEU A 454 -6.40 10.57 8.22
N ALA A 455 -6.52 11.89 8.03
CA ALA A 455 -5.43 12.82 8.31
C ALA A 455 -5.16 12.96 9.82
N SER A 456 -6.21 13.03 10.66
CA SER A 456 -6.03 13.06 12.11
C SER A 456 -5.45 11.75 12.64
N GLU A 457 -5.93 10.60 12.17
CA GLU A 457 -5.37 9.30 12.56
C GLU A 457 -3.88 9.23 12.23
N ALA A 458 -3.49 9.62 11.00
CA ALA A 458 -2.09 9.63 10.58
C ALA A 458 -1.20 10.53 11.45
N VAL A 459 -1.74 11.67 11.89
CA VAL A 459 -1.02 12.59 12.77
C VAL A 459 -0.89 12.04 14.19
N ASP A 460 -1.94 11.42 14.72
CA ASP A 460 -1.96 10.87 16.07
C ASP A 460 -1.04 9.65 16.21
N THR A 461 -0.97 8.81 15.17
CA THR A 461 -0.12 7.61 15.16
C THR A 461 1.29 7.87 14.64
N GLU A 462 1.58 9.07 14.12
CA GLU A 462 2.80 9.40 13.37
C GLU A 462 3.07 8.44 12.19
N THR A 463 2.02 7.77 11.68
CA THR A 463 2.12 6.83 10.55
C THR A 463 1.65 7.45 9.25
N ARG A 464 2.02 6.81 8.13
CA ARG A 464 1.51 7.17 6.80
C ARG A 464 -0.04 7.21 6.77
N PRO A 465 -0.67 8.20 6.10
CA PRO A 465 -2.11 8.18 5.90
C PRO A 465 -2.53 6.97 5.07
N ARG A 466 -3.55 6.26 5.55
CA ARG A 466 -4.10 5.07 4.88
C ARG A 466 -4.83 5.39 3.56
N GLY A 467 -5.22 6.65 3.33
CA GLY A 467 -5.85 7.09 2.08
C GLY A 467 -5.65 8.59 1.85
N THR A 468 -5.64 8.99 0.57
CA THR A 468 -5.47 10.38 0.12
C THR A 468 -6.49 10.72 -0.97
N ALA A 469 -6.56 11.99 -1.36
CA ALA A 469 -7.37 12.46 -2.48
C ALA A 469 -7.03 11.80 -3.83
N ASP A 470 -5.81 11.26 -3.96
CA ASP A 470 -5.30 10.59 -5.17
C ASP A 470 -5.52 9.06 -5.17
N VAL A 471 -6.34 8.53 -4.26
CA VAL A 471 -6.78 7.12 -4.28
C VAL A 471 -7.39 6.77 -5.64
N ARG A 472 -7.06 5.57 -6.15
CA ARG A 472 -7.40 5.11 -7.50
C ARG A 472 -8.36 3.93 -7.47
N ASP A 473 -9.29 3.90 -8.43
CA ASP A 473 -10.12 2.73 -8.72
C ASP A 473 -9.33 1.63 -9.49
N GLU A 474 -9.97 0.50 -9.79
CA GLU A 474 -9.38 -0.60 -10.56
C GLU A 474 -8.95 -0.20 -11.98
N ARG A 475 -9.50 0.89 -12.52
CA ARG A 475 -9.14 1.46 -13.83
C ARG A 475 -7.99 2.47 -13.73
N GLY A 476 -7.59 2.83 -12.51
CA GLY A 476 -6.58 3.84 -12.22
C GLY A 476 -7.12 5.28 -12.13
N ALA A 477 -8.44 5.48 -12.13
CA ALA A 477 -9.07 6.79 -12.02
C ALA A 477 -9.04 7.31 -10.58
N THR A 478 -8.59 8.55 -10.38
CA THR A 478 -8.56 9.22 -9.07
C THR A 478 -9.95 9.62 -8.58
N LEU A 479 -10.10 9.97 -7.29
CA LEU A 479 -11.37 10.48 -6.75
C LEU A 479 -11.91 11.69 -7.54
N LEU A 480 -11.01 12.56 -8.03
CA LEU A 480 -11.36 13.70 -8.88
C LEU A 480 -11.87 13.27 -10.26
N ALA A 481 -11.26 12.23 -10.86
CA ALA A 481 -11.73 11.65 -12.11
C ALA A 481 -13.09 10.95 -11.96
N LEU A 482 -13.35 10.30 -10.81
CA LEU A 482 -14.65 9.72 -10.49
C LEU A 482 -15.71 10.81 -10.31
N ALA A 483 -15.41 11.89 -9.60
CA ALA A 483 -16.32 13.03 -9.49
C ALA A 483 -16.66 13.63 -10.87
N ALA A 484 -15.68 13.66 -11.79
CA ALA A 484 -15.88 14.06 -13.18
C ALA A 484 -16.69 13.07 -14.02
N GLN A 485 -16.66 11.77 -13.71
CA GLN A 485 -17.45 10.74 -14.39
C GLN A 485 -18.95 10.84 -14.06
N TYR A 486 -19.29 11.22 -12.82
CA TYR A 486 -20.66 11.25 -12.30
C TYR A 486 -21.25 12.68 -12.20
N ASP A 487 -20.61 13.69 -12.80
CA ASP A 487 -20.96 15.13 -12.70
C ASP A 487 -21.14 15.66 -11.26
N ASN A 488 -20.37 15.13 -10.31
CA ASN A 488 -20.41 15.58 -8.92
C ASN A 488 -19.55 16.83 -8.73
N ALA A 489 -20.13 17.99 -9.06
CA ALA A 489 -19.47 19.29 -8.97
C ALA A 489 -19.11 19.68 -7.54
N GLU A 490 -19.93 19.30 -6.56
CA GLU A 490 -19.73 19.62 -5.15
C GLU A 490 -18.48 18.90 -4.59
N SER A 491 -18.34 17.60 -4.88
CA SER A 491 -17.17 16.82 -4.47
C SER A 491 -15.90 17.27 -5.21
N ALA A 492 -16.01 17.57 -6.51
CA ALA A 492 -14.90 18.11 -7.28
C ALA A 492 -14.45 19.48 -6.74
N HIS A 493 -15.40 20.36 -6.37
CA HIS A 493 -15.07 21.65 -5.77
C HIS A 493 -14.36 21.49 -4.42
N MET A 494 -14.86 20.61 -3.55
CA MET A 494 -14.23 20.32 -2.25
C MET A 494 -12.78 19.86 -2.43
N LEU A 495 -12.53 18.88 -3.30
CA LEU A 495 -11.19 18.37 -3.56
C LEU A 495 -10.25 19.44 -4.13
N LEU A 496 -10.76 20.38 -4.95
CA LEU A 496 -9.94 21.39 -5.62
C LEU A 496 -9.67 22.66 -4.78
N SER A 497 -10.55 22.99 -3.83
CA SER A 497 -10.50 24.23 -3.06
C SER A 497 -10.10 24.05 -1.60
N PHE A 498 -10.53 22.96 -0.95
CA PHE A 498 -10.44 22.83 0.51
C PHE A 498 -9.00 22.76 1.00
N TRP A 499 -8.10 22.09 0.27
CA TRP A 499 -6.69 21.99 0.66
C TRP A 499 -5.98 23.35 0.74
N LYS A 500 -6.47 24.39 0.03
CA LYS A 500 -5.91 25.74 0.09
C LYS A 500 -6.15 26.41 1.44
N SER A 501 -7.19 25.99 2.18
CA SER A 501 -7.48 26.52 3.51
C SER A 501 -6.42 26.14 4.55
N PHE A 502 -5.63 25.10 4.30
CA PHE A 502 -4.53 24.70 5.17
C PHE A 502 -3.27 25.57 4.99
N GLN A 503 -3.26 26.52 4.05
CA GLN A 503 -2.17 27.50 3.94
C GLN A 503 -2.18 28.50 5.10
N ASP A 504 -3.34 28.65 5.77
CA ASP A 504 -3.48 29.48 6.95
C ASP A 504 -3.21 28.67 8.22
N ASP A 505 -2.17 29.04 8.96
CA ASP A 505 -1.74 28.36 10.21
C ASP A 505 -2.83 28.30 11.30
N ASN A 506 -3.88 29.14 11.19
CA ASN A 506 -4.96 29.27 12.17
C ASN A 506 -6.17 28.34 11.94
N HIS A 507 -6.08 27.37 11.02
CA HIS A 507 -7.21 26.48 10.73
C HIS A 507 -7.59 25.58 11.94
N PRO A 508 -8.90 25.39 12.28
CA PRO A 508 -9.33 24.62 13.45
C PRO A 508 -8.78 23.18 13.51
N MET A 509 -8.64 22.52 12.36
CA MET A 509 -8.10 21.14 12.28
C MET A 509 -6.58 21.08 12.55
N LEU A 510 -5.84 22.14 12.23
CA LEU A 510 -4.39 22.20 12.49
C LEU A 510 -4.13 22.56 13.96
N ARG A 511 -4.95 23.45 14.54
CA ARG A 511 -4.84 23.90 15.93
C ARG A 511 -5.05 22.79 16.97
N ALA A 512 -5.79 21.74 16.62
CA ALA A 512 -6.01 20.61 17.52
C ALA A 512 -4.71 19.88 17.91
N HIS A 513 -3.64 20.04 17.13
CA HIS A 513 -2.39 19.30 17.28
C HIS A 513 -1.22 20.21 17.73
N LYS A 514 -0.32 19.69 18.57
CA LYS A 514 0.75 20.49 19.24
C LYS A 514 1.88 20.97 18.32
N ARG A 515 2.04 20.42 17.11
CA ARG A 515 3.10 20.75 16.14
C ARG A 515 2.46 21.22 14.83
N ALA A 516 2.47 22.52 14.54
CA ALA A 516 1.72 23.07 13.41
C ALA A 516 2.29 22.70 12.01
N THR A 517 3.62 22.68 11.84
CA THR A 517 4.25 22.57 10.51
C THR A 517 4.19 21.15 9.92
N ALA A 518 4.59 20.12 10.68
CA ALA A 518 4.51 18.73 10.20
C ALA A 518 3.06 18.27 9.96
N VAL A 519 2.11 18.80 10.75
CA VAL A 519 0.67 18.50 10.61
C VAL A 519 0.10 19.15 9.36
N GLN A 520 0.49 20.38 9.05
CA GLN A 520 0.09 21.07 7.82
C GLN A 520 0.51 20.27 6.56
N ASP A 521 1.71 19.72 6.55
CA ASP A 521 2.22 18.91 5.43
C ASP A 521 1.39 17.63 5.24
N VAL A 522 1.05 16.94 6.32
CA VAL A 522 0.21 15.72 6.28
C VAL A 522 -1.19 16.04 5.76
N TYR A 523 -1.86 17.05 6.30
CA TYR A 523 -3.19 17.46 5.85
C TYR A 523 -3.19 17.92 4.39
N THR A 524 -2.19 18.72 3.99
CA THR A 524 -2.04 19.16 2.61
C THR A 524 -1.84 17.96 1.68
N LYS A 525 -1.01 16.98 2.07
CA LYS A 525 -0.76 15.77 1.27
C LYS A 525 -2.00 14.87 1.16
N VAL A 526 -2.81 14.77 2.21
CA VAL A 526 -4.05 13.97 2.18
C VAL A 526 -5.10 14.60 1.28
N PHE A 527 -5.25 15.93 1.32
CA PHE A 527 -6.34 16.61 0.62
C PHE A 527 -6.02 17.13 -0.77
N LYS A 528 -4.75 17.41 -1.11
CA LYS A 528 -4.37 18.03 -2.39
C LYS A 528 -4.39 16.98 -3.53
N PRO A 529 -5.35 17.03 -4.46
CA PRO A 529 -5.38 16.12 -5.60
C PRO A 529 -4.46 16.60 -6.73
N ASN A 530 -3.98 15.69 -7.56
CA ASN A 530 -3.41 16.08 -8.85
C ASN A 530 -4.52 16.27 -9.90
N VAL A 531 -4.72 17.53 -10.31
CA VAL A 531 -5.74 17.93 -11.30
C VAL A 531 -5.52 17.29 -12.67
N ASN A 532 -4.27 16.97 -13.00
CA ASN A 532 -3.88 16.38 -14.28
C ASN A 532 -3.43 14.92 -14.13
N ALA A 533 -3.86 14.24 -13.06
CA ALA A 533 -3.65 12.80 -12.88
C ALA A 533 -4.13 12.02 -14.11
N ARG A 534 -3.44 10.92 -14.43
CA ARG A 534 -3.78 10.07 -15.57
C ARG A 534 -4.15 8.68 -15.10
N ASP A 535 -5.23 8.14 -15.64
CA ASP A 535 -5.62 6.74 -15.41
C ASP A 535 -4.69 5.75 -16.14
N ALA A 536 -4.98 4.45 -16.05
CA ALA A 536 -4.18 3.41 -16.72
C ALA A 536 -4.11 3.60 -18.25
N LYS A 537 -5.17 4.13 -18.85
CA LYS A 537 -5.29 4.43 -20.30
C LYS A 537 -4.82 5.84 -20.66
N GLY A 538 -4.34 6.60 -19.68
CA GLY A 538 -3.83 7.95 -19.87
C GLY A 538 -4.89 9.05 -19.93
N TRP A 539 -6.13 8.80 -19.52
CA TRP A 539 -7.22 9.79 -19.46
C TRP A 539 -7.04 10.71 -18.26
N THR A 540 -7.27 12.00 -18.49
CA THR A 540 -7.25 13.04 -17.47
C THR A 540 -8.67 13.30 -16.93
N PRO A 541 -8.82 13.85 -15.70
CA PRO A 541 -10.13 14.24 -15.18
C PRO A 541 -10.92 15.15 -16.12
N ILE A 542 -10.23 16.06 -16.84
CA ILE A 542 -10.87 16.96 -17.83
C ILE A 542 -11.39 16.17 -19.05
N ALA A 543 -10.62 15.21 -19.57
CA ALA A 543 -11.04 14.37 -20.69
C ALA A 543 -12.24 13.49 -20.30
N ILE A 544 -12.26 12.96 -19.07
CA ILE A 544 -13.38 12.18 -18.52
C ILE A 544 -14.61 13.08 -18.35
N ALA A 545 -14.44 14.30 -17.81
CA ALA A 545 -15.54 15.26 -17.67
C ALA A 545 -16.20 15.59 -19.02
N ILE A 546 -15.40 15.74 -20.07
CA ILE A 546 -15.90 16.03 -21.43
C ILE A 546 -16.63 14.81 -22.00
N PHE A 547 -16.05 13.61 -21.89
CA PHE A 547 -16.67 12.37 -22.36
C PHE A 547 -18.00 12.03 -21.66
N HIS A 548 -18.15 12.44 -20.39
CA HIS A 548 -19.38 12.26 -19.62
C HIS A 548 -20.29 13.50 -19.61
N GLN A 549 -19.97 14.53 -20.41
CA GLN A 549 -20.74 15.77 -20.53
C GLN A 549 -20.93 16.55 -19.22
N SER A 550 -19.98 16.43 -18.29
CA SER A 550 -19.99 17.06 -16.97
C SER A 550 -19.51 18.52 -17.03
N LYS A 551 -20.38 19.42 -17.49
CA LYS A 551 -20.07 20.83 -17.77
C LYS A 551 -19.59 21.60 -16.53
N ARG A 552 -20.22 21.38 -15.37
CA ARG A 552 -19.89 22.08 -14.13
C ARG A 552 -18.49 21.68 -13.65
N VAL A 553 -18.21 20.38 -13.67
CA VAL A 553 -16.90 19.84 -13.27
C VAL A 553 -15.80 20.29 -14.24
N ALA A 554 -16.06 20.28 -15.55
CA ALA A 554 -15.09 20.74 -16.55
C ALA A 554 -14.66 22.21 -16.33
N ARG A 555 -15.60 23.11 -16.03
CA ARG A 555 -15.28 24.52 -15.69
C ARG A 555 -14.41 24.63 -14.44
N LEU A 556 -14.75 23.88 -13.39
CA LEU A 556 -13.97 23.85 -12.14
C LEU A 556 -12.55 23.33 -12.38
N LEU A 557 -12.39 22.26 -13.14
CA LEU A 557 -11.09 21.71 -13.50
C LEU A 557 -10.23 22.73 -14.25
N LEU A 558 -10.78 23.39 -15.27
CA LEU A 558 -10.07 24.43 -16.04
C LEU A 558 -9.65 25.63 -15.19
N HIS A 559 -10.52 26.08 -14.28
CA HIS A 559 -10.19 27.17 -13.34
C HIS A 559 -9.05 26.81 -12.38
N HIS A 560 -8.91 25.54 -12.03
CA HIS A 560 -7.88 25.05 -11.12
C HIS A 560 -6.63 24.49 -11.84
N GLY A 561 -6.45 24.78 -13.13
CA GLY A 561 -5.23 24.47 -13.88
C GLY A 561 -5.20 23.11 -14.58
N ALA A 562 -6.37 22.53 -14.91
CA ALA A 562 -6.43 21.36 -15.77
C ALA A 562 -5.96 21.70 -17.19
N ASN A 563 -5.12 20.83 -17.77
CA ASN A 563 -4.62 21.00 -19.13
C ASN A 563 -5.44 20.13 -20.12
N PRO A 564 -6.28 20.74 -20.98
CA PRO A 564 -7.12 20.00 -21.93
C PRO A 564 -6.34 19.42 -23.11
N ARG A 565 -5.09 19.85 -23.35
CA ARG A 565 -4.26 19.39 -24.48
C ARG A 565 -3.48 18.10 -24.19
N LEU A 566 -3.66 17.53 -23.01
CA LEU A 566 -3.00 16.28 -22.63
C LEU A 566 -3.64 15.10 -23.36
N LYS A 567 -2.82 14.42 -24.16
CA LYS A 567 -3.26 13.30 -25.00
C LYS A 567 -3.28 11.99 -24.24
N ASN A 568 -4.34 11.21 -24.41
CA ASN A 568 -4.46 9.85 -23.88
C ASN A 568 -3.63 8.83 -24.69
N GLN A 569 -3.69 7.54 -24.33
CA GLN A 569 -3.01 6.47 -25.08
C GLN A 569 -3.48 6.35 -26.53
N TYR A 570 -4.69 6.83 -26.84
CA TYR A 570 -5.25 6.85 -28.19
C TYR A 570 -4.83 8.10 -28.99
N ASN A 571 -3.89 8.89 -28.48
CA ASN A 571 -3.41 10.15 -29.07
C ASN A 571 -4.52 11.21 -29.26
N LYS A 572 -5.60 11.12 -28.46
CA LYS A 572 -6.70 12.07 -28.44
C LYS A 572 -6.56 13.01 -27.25
N ASP A 573 -6.70 14.31 -27.48
CA ASP A 573 -6.84 15.30 -26.41
C ASP A 573 -8.31 15.56 -26.06
N ALA A 574 -8.55 16.48 -25.13
CA ALA A 574 -9.89 16.77 -24.67
C ALA A 574 -10.75 17.51 -25.74
N PHE A 575 -10.10 18.20 -26.69
CA PHE A 575 -10.78 18.85 -27.82
C PHE A 575 -11.17 17.82 -28.88
N ASP A 576 -10.29 16.87 -29.17
CA ASP A 576 -10.53 15.74 -30.07
C ASP A 576 -11.71 14.90 -29.56
N LEU A 577 -11.77 14.63 -28.25
CA LEU A 577 -12.90 13.92 -27.63
C LEU A 577 -14.21 14.71 -27.75
N ALA A 578 -14.17 16.03 -27.54
CA ALA A 578 -15.34 16.88 -27.75
C ALA A 578 -15.79 16.90 -29.22
N GLN A 579 -14.84 16.81 -30.17
CA GLN A 579 -15.11 16.79 -31.60
C GLN A 579 -15.68 15.43 -32.06
N ASP A 580 -15.10 14.32 -31.62
CA ASP A 580 -15.59 12.96 -31.86
C ASP A 580 -17.02 12.79 -31.33
N GLU A 581 -17.34 13.41 -30.20
CA GLU A 581 -18.71 13.43 -29.69
C GLU A 581 -19.67 14.23 -30.55
N ILE A 582 -19.24 15.35 -31.14
CA ILE A 582 -20.05 16.12 -32.11
C ILE A 582 -20.29 15.28 -33.36
N ASP A 583 -19.26 14.59 -33.86
CA ASP A 583 -19.34 13.75 -35.05
C ASP A 583 -20.21 12.51 -34.80
N ALA A 584 -20.17 11.93 -33.59
CA ALA A 584 -21.10 10.90 -33.15
C ALA A 584 -22.53 11.45 -32.89
N ALA A 585 -22.66 12.71 -32.45
CA ALA A 585 -23.93 13.37 -32.11
C ALA A 585 -24.66 14.04 -33.27
N LEU A 586 -24.02 14.24 -34.42
CA LEU A 586 -24.70 14.62 -35.67
C LEU A 586 -25.79 13.59 -36.07
N ASN A 587 -25.85 12.44 -35.39
CA ASN A 587 -26.95 11.48 -35.48
C ASN A 587 -28.06 11.65 -34.40
N VAL A 588 -27.84 12.31 -33.24
CA VAL A 588 -28.89 12.59 -32.21
C VAL A 588 -28.56 13.83 -31.34
N VAL A 589 -29.27 14.94 -31.60
CA VAL A 589 -29.73 16.07 -30.74
C VAL A 589 -28.71 17.04 -30.07
N THR A 590 -29.21 18.29 -29.95
CA THR A 590 -28.62 19.64 -29.79
C THR A 590 -27.99 20.04 -28.44
N SER A 591 -27.82 19.17 -27.45
CA SER A 591 -27.28 19.58 -26.12
C SER A 591 -25.75 19.81 -26.07
N LYS A 592 -25.05 19.61 -27.20
CA LYS A 592 -23.59 19.32 -27.22
C LYS A 592 -22.70 20.44 -27.77
N ALA A 593 -23.26 21.57 -28.20
CA ALA A 593 -22.48 22.76 -28.60
C ALA A 593 -21.87 23.50 -27.39
N GLU A 594 -22.49 23.36 -26.21
CA GLU A 594 -22.15 24.16 -25.02
C GLU A 594 -20.88 23.69 -24.29
N ILE A 595 -20.49 22.41 -24.39
CA ILE A 595 -19.26 21.92 -23.74
C ILE A 595 -18.03 22.38 -24.53
N ARG A 596 -18.13 22.38 -25.87
CA ARG A 596 -17.10 22.97 -26.73
C ARG A 596 -17.01 24.48 -26.52
N SER A 597 -18.13 25.17 -26.30
CA SER A 597 -18.09 26.60 -25.97
C SER A 597 -17.27 26.84 -24.72
N VAL A 598 -17.36 26.00 -23.68
CA VAL A 598 -16.52 26.13 -22.47
C VAL A 598 -15.03 26.01 -22.77
N LEU A 599 -14.63 25.09 -23.68
CA LEU A 599 -13.23 24.94 -24.07
C LEU A 599 -12.73 26.13 -24.92
N VAL A 600 -13.57 26.61 -25.84
CA VAL A 600 -13.26 27.79 -26.68
C VAL A 600 -13.21 29.06 -25.84
N ASP A 601 -14.12 29.22 -24.89
CA ASP A 601 -14.14 30.33 -23.92
C ASP A 601 -12.83 30.32 -23.11
N TRP A 602 -12.39 29.15 -22.64
CA TRP A 602 -11.11 29.02 -21.93
C TRP A 602 -9.90 29.36 -22.82
N GLU A 603 -9.85 28.86 -24.06
CA GLU A 603 -8.76 29.15 -24.99
C GLU A 603 -8.69 30.65 -25.33
N SER A 604 -9.86 31.29 -25.52
CA SER A 604 -9.95 32.74 -25.74
C SER A 604 -9.49 33.55 -24.53
N ALA A 605 -9.82 33.12 -23.30
CA ALA A 605 -9.36 33.75 -22.06
C ALA A 605 -7.84 33.61 -21.86
N GLN A 606 -7.26 32.46 -22.20
CA GLN A 606 -5.81 32.26 -22.19
C GLN A 606 -5.11 33.16 -23.22
N LEU A 607 -5.66 33.26 -24.44
CA LEU A 607 -5.16 34.16 -25.48
C LEU A 607 -5.19 35.62 -25.01
N GLN A 608 -6.30 36.07 -24.42
CA GLN A 608 -6.42 37.41 -23.84
C GLN A 608 -5.38 37.64 -22.73
N SER A 609 -5.20 36.69 -21.80
CA SER A 609 -4.20 36.79 -20.75
C SER A 609 -2.77 36.83 -21.31
N THR A 610 -2.45 36.04 -22.33
CA THR A 610 -1.13 36.11 -23.00
C THR A 610 -0.92 37.43 -23.74
N LEU A 611 -1.96 37.98 -24.37
CA LEU A 611 -1.91 39.29 -25.04
C LEU A 611 -1.77 40.44 -24.03
N GLU A 612 -2.43 40.36 -22.88
CA GLU A 612 -2.28 41.30 -21.76
C GLU A 612 -0.88 41.21 -21.15
N ASN A 613 -0.36 39.99 -20.92
CA ASN A 613 1.01 39.77 -20.45
C ASN A 613 2.06 40.27 -21.47
N GLN A 614 1.81 40.15 -22.77
CA GLN A 614 2.66 40.72 -23.82
C GLN A 614 2.57 42.25 -23.88
N ARG A 615 1.37 42.83 -23.67
CA ARG A 615 1.18 44.28 -23.53
C ARG A 615 1.90 44.83 -22.29
N CYS A 616 1.89 44.12 -21.17
CA CYS A 616 2.61 44.50 -19.95
C CYS A 616 4.14 44.37 -20.09
N LYS A 617 4.64 43.50 -20.98
CA LYS A 617 6.07 43.41 -21.32
C LYS A 617 6.55 44.48 -22.31
N GLY A 618 5.65 45.26 -22.92
CA GLY A 618 5.96 46.30 -23.90
C GLY A 618 6.53 47.62 -23.35
N ALA A 619 7.02 47.64 -22.09
CA ALA A 619 7.49 48.85 -21.43
C ALA A 619 8.90 48.69 -20.80
N ALA A 620 9.90 48.28 -21.59
CA ALA A 620 11.31 48.65 -21.45
C ALA A 620 12.14 48.11 -22.64
N PRO A 621 13.15 48.85 -23.15
CA PRO A 621 13.99 48.38 -24.26
C PRO A 621 15.22 47.62 -23.73
N ILE A 622 15.49 46.43 -24.25
CA ILE A 622 16.82 45.78 -24.16
C ILE A 622 17.12 45.10 -25.51
N ASP A 623 18.34 45.34 -25.98
CA ASP A 623 18.95 45.00 -27.28
C ASP A 623 18.92 43.50 -27.70
N PRO A 624 19.10 43.22 -29.02
CA PRO A 624 18.93 41.88 -29.58
C PRO A 624 20.23 41.05 -29.50
N LEU A 625 20.08 39.74 -29.30
CA LEU A 625 21.11 38.71 -29.51
C LEU A 625 20.44 37.46 -30.12
N PRO A 626 21.18 36.62 -30.87
CA PRO A 626 21.10 36.57 -32.32
C PRO A 626 20.42 35.31 -32.88
N ALA A 627 20.18 35.36 -34.19
CA ALA A 627 19.64 34.30 -35.02
C ALA A 627 20.53 33.05 -35.07
N ASP A 628 19.89 31.89 -35.00
CA ASP A 628 20.19 30.62 -35.67
C ASP A 628 18.91 29.79 -35.48
N GLY A 629 18.15 29.29 -36.45
CA GLY A 629 18.37 28.89 -37.84
C GLY A 629 17.49 27.63 -37.97
N GLY A 630 16.25 27.73 -38.44
CA GLY A 630 15.93 27.57 -39.84
C GLY A 630 14.65 26.74 -39.99
N ALA A 631 13.69 27.23 -40.76
CA ALA A 631 12.75 26.44 -41.55
C ALA A 631 11.96 27.38 -42.45
N THR A 632 12.52 27.53 -43.65
CA THR A 632 11.98 28.11 -44.87
C THR A 632 10.55 27.66 -45.16
N LEU A 633 9.66 28.61 -45.46
CA LEU A 633 8.54 28.42 -46.38
C LEU A 633 8.24 29.78 -47.05
N LEU A 634 8.96 30.06 -48.14
CA LEU A 634 8.70 31.19 -49.03
C LEU A 634 7.45 30.85 -49.86
N ALA A 635 6.39 31.62 -49.62
CA ALA A 635 5.23 31.70 -50.49
C ALA A 635 5.60 32.41 -51.80
N ILE A 636 5.13 31.82 -52.90
CA ILE A 636 5.24 32.35 -54.26
C ILE A 636 4.15 33.41 -54.43
N GLU A 637 4.55 34.67 -54.66
CA GLU A 637 3.66 35.68 -55.27
C GLU A 637 4.16 36.03 -56.66
N GLN A 638 3.33 35.74 -57.66
CA GLN A 638 3.48 36.18 -59.04
C GLN A 638 3.08 37.65 -59.15
N THR A 639 4.03 38.52 -59.50
CA THR A 639 3.71 39.84 -60.05
C THR A 639 3.97 39.87 -61.55
N THR A 640 2.88 40.06 -62.28
CA THR A 640 2.78 40.38 -63.69
C THR A 640 3.68 41.55 -64.09
N ALA A 641 4.48 41.37 -65.13
CA ALA A 641 5.07 42.45 -65.90
C ALA A 641 4.63 42.31 -67.35
N ARG A 642 4.04 43.36 -67.92
CA ARG A 642 4.38 43.85 -69.26
C ARG A 642 3.65 45.16 -69.55
N ALA A 643 4.40 46.08 -70.15
CA ALA A 643 3.87 47.22 -70.87
C ALA A 643 3.01 46.76 -72.05
#